data_AF-F2AL04-F1
#
_entry.id   AF-F2AL04-F1
#
_cell.length_a   1.000
_cell.length_b   1.000
_cell.length_c   1.000
_cell.angle_alpha   90.00
_cell.angle_beta   90.00
_cell.angle_gamma   90.00
#
_symmetry.space_group_name_H-M   'P 1'
#
loop_
_entity.id
_entity.type
_entity.pdbx_description
1 polymer ?
#
loop_
_entity_poly.entity_id
_entity_poly.type
_entity_poly.pdbx_seq_one_letter_code
_entity_poly.pdbx_strand_id
1 'polypeptide(L)'
;MDALMTVADSDSANIRPIRKLLAANRSEIATRVFRSAHELGIRTVAIYSHEDRYALHRFKADEAYQIGTPGEPIRSYLNIDAIVGLCLKHHIDAVHPGYGFLSENPEFAKALTNAGILFVGPSEQSLRDLGDKTSARRLAEIAGVPVLGGTAQAVASLKEATDAAEKLGYPIMLKAAKGGGGRGMRVVMEPSELASSLDSAQREAKTAFGSDEVFLERFVQRARHLEVQLLGDRHGNLVHLYERDCSVQRRHQKVVELAPAPNLSTEMRDAICDAALRIGRAVGKESGGYENAGTVEFLLDVDKDEFYFIEVNPRIQVEHTVTEEVTGIDIVRNQILVAQGHPLHSEEVGLPSQDVIRTMGFAMQCRITTEDPAAEFRPDYGRISHYRSAAGLGVRLDAGTAFSGAVVNPFYDSMLVKVTARAPTLAAAARRMDRCLHEFRIRGVKTNIPFLTRLVNHPTFLAGEATTRLIDTTPELFRLPRRRDRATKLLTFLGETIVNGNPLVTGRPPAVRREPAPVPEIPTAAKPPRGTADIFREEGVDGLVRWIRDQKGLLLTDTTMRDAHQSLLATRVRTDDMLRIAPAYAHLAPQLFSLEMWGGATFDTSMRFLKESPWQRLADLREAVPNILTQMLLRASNAVGYTNYPDNVVRLFVREAVQAGMDVFRVFDALNWEENMRVAMDAVIEEGGICEASICYTGDLQDPRRTKYDLKYYVDLAKKLQAGGAHMIAIKDMAGLLKPAAAVKLLRALRDEVDLPIHLHTHDTGGIQASTLMAAAGEGLQIADAALAPMSGGTSQVNLNTLVEALRFTDRESPLDSESLTQLATYWQAAREFYKPFESDVLPATGDLYDHEMPGGQYTNLFQQARALGLADQWAGVCRAYADVNRLFGDIVKVTPTSKAVGDMALFLVANEMSAEEVLTTNKALAFPASVLDLIGGRMGQPPGGFPEKVMRKILGDQAPVLERPGASMPPADLGAAKAKAAELTHEAPSDRDAVTYLLYPKVFEEYSQHRNTYGDVAALPTPNFFYGQEPGDEIAVDIEPGKRLIVKYLAVGQPYPDGTRTVFFELNGQPREVSVIDRSLEVDIKAAVKADPSDATHVAASMPGMVITVAAAEGEKVKAGQKLLVLEAMKMETTINAPADGVVTKIHTPPGTQVEAGDLLAVVE
;
A
#
# COMPACT_ATOMS: atom_id res chain seq x y z
N MET A 1 -38.77 -55.15 -65.59
CA MET A 1 -40.00 -55.11 -64.78
C MET A 1 -39.55 -55.01 -63.35
N ASP A 2 -39.18 -53.86 -62.81
CA ASP A 2 -39.84 -52.55 -62.68
C ASP A 2 -40.02 -52.27 -61.19
N ALA A 3 -39.52 -51.10 -60.81
CA ALA A 3 -39.90 -50.23 -59.70
C ALA A 3 -39.73 -50.75 -58.25
N LEU A 4 -38.78 -50.12 -57.55
CA LEU A 4 -39.09 -49.16 -56.48
C LEU A 4 -37.89 -48.22 -56.28
N MET A 5 -37.92 -47.09 -56.99
CA MET A 5 -37.14 -45.90 -56.69
C MET A 5 -37.81 -45.18 -55.51
N THR A 6 -37.06 -44.95 -54.44
CA THR A 6 -37.33 -43.88 -53.47
C THR A 6 -36.13 -42.95 -53.45
N VAL A 7 -36.44 -41.67 -53.57
CA VAL A 7 -35.55 -40.51 -53.71
C VAL A 7 -34.51 -40.50 -52.59
N ALA A 8 -33.23 -40.62 -52.95
CA ALA A 8 -32.12 -40.27 -52.08
C ALA A 8 -31.86 -38.76 -52.25
N ASP A 9 -31.88 -38.02 -51.14
CA ASP A 9 -31.67 -36.58 -51.08
C ASP A 9 -30.37 -36.15 -51.78
N SER A 10 -30.49 -35.16 -52.64
CA SER A 10 -29.42 -34.56 -53.45
C SER A 10 -28.46 -33.65 -52.64
N ASP A 11 -28.66 -33.49 -51.34
CA ASP A 11 -27.93 -32.50 -50.53
C ASP A 11 -26.59 -33.02 -49.94
N SER A 12 -26.37 -34.34 -49.89
CA SER A 12 -25.12 -34.91 -49.36
C SER A 12 -23.92 -34.78 -50.31
N ALA A 13 -24.10 -34.28 -51.53
CA ALA A 13 -23.08 -34.26 -52.58
C ALA A 13 -22.08 -33.08 -52.49
N ASN A 14 -22.30 -32.08 -51.62
CA ASN A 14 -21.53 -30.83 -51.56
C ASN A 14 -20.78 -30.56 -50.24
N ILE A 15 -20.79 -31.48 -49.26
CA ILE A 15 -20.06 -31.30 -48.00
C ILE A 15 -18.57 -31.65 -48.18
N ARG A 16 -17.68 -30.69 -47.88
CA ARG A 16 -16.22 -30.86 -47.89
C ARG A 16 -15.70 -31.01 -46.45
N PRO A 17 -15.47 -32.24 -45.95
CA PRO A 17 -15.02 -32.46 -44.58
C PRO A 17 -13.63 -31.85 -44.33
N ILE A 18 -13.47 -31.19 -43.19
CA ILE A 18 -12.18 -30.67 -42.71
C ILE A 18 -11.63 -31.67 -41.70
N ARG A 19 -10.44 -32.23 -41.94
CA ARG A 19 -9.76 -33.14 -40.99
C ARG A 19 -8.69 -32.40 -40.19
N LYS A 20 -8.05 -31.40 -40.81
CA LYS A 20 -7.02 -30.58 -40.18
C LYS A 20 -7.25 -29.08 -40.44
N LEU A 21 -7.36 -28.30 -39.37
CA LEU A 21 -7.62 -26.86 -39.39
C LEU A 21 -6.49 -26.07 -38.72
N LEU A 22 -5.97 -25.06 -39.40
CA LEU A 22 -4.99 -24.12 -38.85
C LEU A 22 -5.68 -22.83 -38.42
N ALA A 23 -5.36 -22.32 -37.24
CA ALA A 23 -5.72 -20.96 -36.85
C ALA A 23 -4.57 -20.01 -37.25
N ALA A 24 -4.80 -19.14 -38.25
CA ALA A 24 -3.81 -18.17 -38.72
C ALA A 24 -3.79 -16.93 -37.81
N ASN A 25 -3.64 -17.15 -36.50
CA ASN A 25 -3.73 -16.14 -35.47
C ASN A 25 -2.99 -16.59 -34.19
N ARG A 26 -3.14 -15.82 -33.10
CA ARG A 26 -2.50 -16.03 -31.80
C ARG A 26 -3.47 -15.83 -30.63
N SER A 27 -2.97 -16.01 -29.41
CA SER A 27 -3.68 -15.62 -28.17
C SER A 27 -5.04 -16.30 -28.01
N GLU A 28 -6.02 -15.58 -27.46
CA GLU A 28 -7.34 -16.12 -27.07
C GLU A 28 -8.11 -16.66 -28.27
N ILE A 29 -8.11 -15.96 -29.42
CA ILE A 29 -8.94 -16.33 -30.57
C ILE A 29 -8.44 -17.61 -31.24
N ALA A 30 -7.13 -17.82 -31.31
CA ALA A 30 -6.58 -19.09 -31.78
C ALA A 30 -7.04 -20.24 -30.87
N THR A 31 -6.98 -20.04 -29.54
CA THR A 31 -7.46 -21.02 -28.57
C THR A 31 -8.97 -21.27 -28.69
N ARG A 32 -9.76 -20.22 -28.92
CA ARG A 32 -11.21 -20.30 -29.14
C ARG A 32 -11.57 -21.12 -30.39
N VAL A 33 -10.82 -20.94 -31.47
CA VAL A 33 -10.93 -21.74 -32.70
C VAL A 33 -10.58 -23.20 -32.44
N PHE A 34 -9.48 -23.45 -31.73
CA PHE A 34 -9.06 -24.83 -31.41
C PHE A 34 -10.10 -25.57 -30.57
N ARG A 35 -10.77 -24.89 -29.63
CA ARG A 35 -11.86 -25.48 -28.84
C ARG A 35 -13.01 -25.98 -29.74
N SER A 36 -13.57 -25.12 -30.60
CA SER A 36 -14.65 -25.55 -31.50
C SER A 36 -14.21 -26.59 -32.52
N ALA A 37 -12.99 -26.47 -33.07
CA ALA A 37 -12.47 -27.48 -33.99
C ALA A 37 -12.32 -28.85 -33.29
N HIS A 38 -11.82 -28.88 -32.06
CA HIS A 38 -11.68 -30.10 -31.27
C HIS A 38 -13.04 -30.73 -30.94
N GLU A 39 -14.03 -29.93 -30.55
CA GLU A 39 -15.42 -30.39 -30.31
C GLU A 39 -16.07 -30.99 -31.56
N LEU A 40 -15.68 -30.52 -32.75
CA LEU A 40 -16.07 -31.09 -34.05
C LEU A 40 -15.20 -32.29 -34.48
N GLY A 41 -14.24 -32.73 -33.66
CA GLY A 41 -13.34 -33.83 -33.99
C GLY A 41 -12.27 -33.51 -35.03
N ILE A 42 -11.97 -32.22 -35.25
CA ILE A 42 -11.01 -31.73 -36.24
C ILE A 42 -9.64 -31.53 -35.57
N ARG A 43 -8.58 -32.01 -36.21
CA ARG A 43 -7.20 -31.82 -35.74
C ARG A 43 -6.75 -30.38 -35.94
N THR A 44 -6.06 -29.82 -34.96
CA THR A 44 -5.76 -28.39 -34.86
C THR A 44 -4.29 -28.08 -35.09
N VAL A 45 -4.01 -26.95 -35.76
CA VAL A 45 -2.64 -26.47 -36.01
C VAL A 45 -2.48 -25.00 -35.59
N ALA A 46 -1.47 -24.72 -34.78
CA ALA A 46 -1.06 -23.37 -34.40
C ALA A 46 0.17 -22.88 -35.18
N ILE A 47 0.24 -21.58 -35.41
CA ILE A 47 1.45 -20.87 -35.84
C ILE A 47 1.94 -19.94 -34.72
N TYR A 48 3.26 -19.74 -34.62
CA TYR A 48 3.85 -18.83 -33.64
C TYR A 48 5.14 -18.17 -34.17
N SER A 49 5.40 -16.91 -33.82
CA SER A 49 6.72 -16.30 -34.06
C SER A 49 7.71 -16.66 -32.95
N HIS A 50 9.00 -16.35 -33.13
CA HIS A 50 10.01 -16.62 -32.10
C HIS A 50 9.68 -15.97 -30.74
N GLU A 51 9.12 -14.77 -30.76
CA GLU A 51 8.72 -13.99 -29.57
C GLU A 51 7.52 -14.61 -28.86
N ASP A 52 6.65 -15.32 -29.58
CA ASP A 52 5.46 -16.01 -29.07
C ASP A 52 5.72 -17.49 -28.71
N ARG A 53 6.99 -17.94 -28.65
CA ARG A 53 7.33 -19.35 -28.36
C ARG A 53 6.78 -19.88 -27.03
N TYR A 54 6.42 -19.01 -26.09
CA TYR A 54 5.80 -19.38 -24.81
C TYR A 54 4.32 -18.99 -24.71
N ALA A 55 3.71 -18.49 -25.79
CA ALA A 55 2.30 -18.12 -25.81
C ALA A 55 1.40 -19.35 -25.62
N LEU A 56 0.31 -19.16 -24.88
CA LEU A 56 -0.56 -20.27 -24.46
C LEU A 56 -1.18 -21.02 -25.64
N HIS A 57 -1.58 -20.31 -26.71
CA HIS A 57 -2.26 -20.90 -27.86
C HIS A 57 -1.42 -21.96 -28.57
N ARG A 58 -0.08 -21.81 -28.56
CA ARG A 58 0.86 -22.78 -29.11
C ARG A 58 0.66 -24.18 -28.51
N PHE A 59 0.41 -24.24 -27.21
CA PHE A 59 0.26 -25.49 -26.46
C PHE A 59 -1.18 -26.01 -26.42
N LYS A 60 -2.12 -25.32 -27.09
CA LYS A 60 -3.54 -25.70 -27.15
C LYS A 60 -3.93 -26.38 -28.46
N ALA A 61 -3.05 -26.37 -29.47
CA ALA A 61 -3.23 -27.10 -30.72
C ALA A 61 -2.54 -28.47 -30.68
N ASP A 62 -2.97 -29.39 -31.54
CA ASP A 62 -2.37 -30.72 -31.69
C ASP A 62 -0.99 -30.68 -32.34
N GLU A 63 -0.77 -29.70 -33.21
CA GLU A 63 0.50 -29.42 -33.90
C GLU A 63 0.77 -27.91 -33.85
N ALA A 64 2.05 -27.51 -33.73
CA ALA A 64 2.42 -26.09 -33.73
C ALA A 64 3.74 -25.85 -34.46
N TYR A 65 3.79 -24.81 -35.29
CA TYR A 65 4.94 -24.52 -36.13
C TYR A 65 5.38 -23.06 -36.04
N GLN A 66 6.70 -22.86 -35.98
CA GLN A 66 7.27 -21.52 -35.98
C GLN A 66 7.20 -20.90 -37.38
N ILE A 67 6.91 -19.61 -37.44
CA ILE A 67 6.91 -18.79 -38.66
C ILE A 67 7.80 -17.56 -38.48
N GLY A 68 8.36 -17.08 -39.61
CA GLY A 68 9.21 -15.88 -39.67
C GLY A 68 10.57 -16.01 -38.97
N THR A 69 11.23 -14.86 -38.80
CA THR A 69 12.59 -14.72 -38.26
C THR A 69 12.55 -13.97 -36.92
N PRO A 70 13.44 -14.29 -35.94
CA PRO A 70 13.54 -13.51 -34.71
C PRO A 70 13.70 -12.01 -34.98
N GLY A 71 12.97 -11.18 -34.24
CA GLY A 71 12.91 -9.72 -34.41
C GLY A 71 11.73 -9.22 -35.25
N GLU A 72 10.97 -10.11 -35.90
CA GLU A 72 9.84 -9.73 -36.77
C GLU A 72 8.46 -10.26 -36.30
N PRO A 73 8.03 -9.97 -35.05
CA PRO A 73 6.89 -10.67 -34.42
C PRO A 73 5.56 -10.52 -35.17
N ILE A 74 5.18 -9.29 -35.54
CA ILE A 74 3.91 -9.02 -36.25
C ILE A 74 4.00 -9.42 -37.72
N ARG A 75 5.12 -9.08 -38.39
CA ARG A 75 5.33 -9.36 -39.82
C ARG A 75 5.24 -10.86 -40.10
N SER A 76 5.70 -11.69 -39.16
CA SER A 76 5.58 -13.15 -39.24
C SER A 76 4.13 -13.60 -39.46
N TYR A 77 3.19 -13.11 -38.64
CA TYR A 77 1.75 -13.46 -38.76
C TYR A 77 1.05 -12.83 -39.99
N LEU A 78 1.69 -11.88 -40.68
CA LEU A 78 1.18 -11.27 -41.90
C LEU A 78 1.78 -11.89 -43.17
N ASN A 79 2.65 -12.90 -43.04
CA ASN A 79 3.34 -13.51 -44.18
C ASN A 79 2.48 -14.59 -44.85
N ILE A 80 1.74 -14.19 -45.88
CA ILE A 80 0.83 -15.06 -46.66
C ILE A 80 1.57 -16.27 -47.22
N ASP A 81 2.69 -16.08 -47.93
CA ASP A 81 3.42 -17.15 -48.60
C ASP A 81 3.94 -18.21 -47.62
N ALA A 82 4.47 -17.76 -46.47
CA ALA A 82 4.94 -18.66 -45.43
C ALA A 82 3.80 -19.50 -44.84
N ILE A 83 2.64 -18.89 -44.59
CA ILE A 83 1.47 -19.59 -44.03
C ILE A 83 0.90 -20.59 -45.06
N VAL A 84 0.75 -20.20 -46.32
CA VAL A 84 0.25 -21.09 -47.39
C VAL A 84 1.22 -22.24 -47.64
N GLY A 85 2.53 -21.95 -47.72
CA GLY A 85 3.57 -22.98 -47.87
C GLY A 85 3.58 -23.97 -46.70
N LEU A 86 3.33 -23.50 -45.48
CA LEU A 86 3.19 -24.34 -44.30
C LEU A 86 1.96 -25.25 -44.38
N CYS A 87 0.83 -24.71 -44.83
CA CYS A 87 -0.40 -25.49 -45.01
C CYS A 87 -0.22 -26.62 -46.02
N LEU A 88 0.44 -26.34 -47.15
CA LEU A 88 0.76 -27.36 -48.16
C LEU A 88 1.70 -28.44 -47.62
N LYS A 89 2.76 -28.02 -46.91
CA LYS A 89 3.76 -28.94 -46.33
C LYS A 89 3.16 -29.90 -45.30
N HIS A 90 2.18 -29.46 -44.53
CA HIS A 90 1.62 -30.21 -43.40
C HIS A 90 0.20 -30.76 -43.65
N HIS A 91 -0.24 -30.73 -44.92
CA HIS A 91 -1.54 -31.24 -45.38
C HIS A 91 -2.71 -30.68 -44.58
N ILE A 92 -2.80 -29.35 -44.52
CA ILE A 92 -3.86 -28.62 -43.80
C ILE A 92 -5.03 -28.38 -44.76
N ASP A 93 -6.25 -28.73 -44.34
CA ASP A 93 -7.44 -28.68 -45.19
C ASP A 93 -8.10 -27.29 -45.18
N ALA A 94 -8.05 -26.60 -44.03
CA ALA A 94 -8.70 -25.32 -43.83
C ALA A 94 -7.88 -24.38 -42.93
N VAL A 95 -8.05 -23.08 -43.14
CA VAL A 95 -7.47 -22.02 -42.32
C VAL A 95 -8.59 -21.12 -41.79
N HIS A 96 -8.65 -20.99 -40.48
CA HIS A 96 -9.47 -20.00 -39.82
C HIS A 96 -8.60 -18.80 -39.45
N PRO A 97 -8.92 -17.58 -39.93
CA PRO A 97 -8.03 -16.43 -39.71
C PRO A 97 -8.24 -15.73 -38.35
N GLY A 98 -9.21 -16.15 -37.53
CA GLY A 98 -9.63 -15.41 -36.35
C GLY A 98 -10.08 -13.98 -36.70
N TYR A 99 -9.56 -13.01 -35.96
CA TYR A 99 -9.76 -11.57 -36.22
C TYR A 99 -8.43 -10.80 -36.23
N GLY A 100 -8.40 -9.62 -36.85
CA GLY A 100 -7.14 -8.90 -37.09
C GLY A 100 -6.20 -9.68 -38.02
N PHE A 101 -4.93 -9.29 -38.10
CA PHE A 101 -3.94 -9.87 -39.02
C PHE A 101 -4.47 -9.98 -40.46
N LEU A 102 -4.63 -11.20 -40.99
CA LEU A 102 -5.01 -11.48 -42.37
C LEU A 102 -6.51 -11.79 -42.54
N SER A 103 -7.33 -11.63 -41.49
CA SER A 103 -8.76 -12.03 -41.49
C SER A 103 -9.64 -11.26 -42.47
N GLU A 104 -9.27 -10.03 -42.82
CA GLU A 104 -9.99 -9.20 -43.80
C GLU A 104 -9.23 -9.08 -45.13
N ASN A 105 -8.16 -9.86 -45.33
CA ASN A 105 -7.29 -9.73 -46.48
C ASN A 105 -7.76 -10.62 -47.65
N PRO A 106 -8.25 -10.04 -48.78
CA PRO A 106 -8.75 -10.82 -49.90
C PRO A 106 -7.64 -11.61 -50.61
N GLU A 107 -6.40 -11.12 -50.62
CA GLU A 107 -5.27 -11.85 -51.23
C GLU A 107 -4.91 -13.10 -50.44
N PHE A 108 -5.11 -13.09 -49.12
CA PHE A 108 -4.91 -14.28 -48.29
C PHE A 108 -5.96 -15.37 -48.58
N ALA A 109 -7.24 -14.99 -48.64
CA ALA A 109 -8.32 -15.90 -48.99
C ALA A 109 -8.13 -16.50 -50.42
N LYS A 110 -7.70 -15.66 -51.37
CA LYS A 110 -7.35 -16.08 -52.73
C LYS A 110 -6.19 -17.06 -52.76
N ALA A 111 -5.11 -16.76 -52.03
CA ALA A 111 -3.92 -17.62 -51.99
C ALA A 111 -4.23 -19.01 -51.41
N LEU A 112 -5.08 -19.08 -50.37
CA LEU A 112 -5.56 -20.35 -49.82
C LEU A 112 -6.43 -21.12 -50.83
N THR A 113 -7.36 -20.43 -51.50
CA THR A 113 -8.24 -21.03 -52.51
C THR A 113 -7.43 -21.61 -53.67
N ASN A 114 -6.43 -20.88 -54.18
CA ASN A 114 -5.51 -21.34 -55.23
C ASN A 114 -4.68 -22.55 -54.81
N ALA A 115 -4.36 -22.66 -53.52
CA ALA A 115 -3.67 -23.81 -52.93
C ALA A 115 -4.61 -24.97 -52.57
N GLY A 116 -5.91 -24.86 -52.86
CA GLY A 116 -6.92 -25.87 -52.54
C GLY A 116 -7.28 -25.95 -51.06
N ILE A 117 -6.96 -24.94 -50.24
CA ILE A 117 -7.22 -24.88 -48.81
C ILE A 117 -8.47 -24.05 -48.55
N LEU A 118 -9.39 -24.52 -47.70
CA LEU A 118 -10.59 -23.78 -47.35
C LEU A 118 -10.28 -22.57 -46.48
N PHE A 119 -10.75 -21.39 -46.87
CA PHE A 119 -10.79 -20.22 -46.00
C PHE A 119 -12.08 -20.25 -45.16
N VAL A 120 -11.94 -20.28 -43.84
CA VAL A 120 -13.09 -20.24 -42.91
C VAL A 120 -13.47 -18.78 -42.67
N GLY A 121 -14.21 -18.22 -43.61
CA GLY A 121 -14.65 -16.82 -43.62
C GLY A 121 -15.47 -16.52 -44.88
N PRO A 122 -15.77 -15.24 -45.14
CA PRO A 122 -16.51 -14.82 -46.33
C PRO A 122 -15.73 -15.05 -47.62
N SER A 123 -16.43 -15.00 -48.76
CA SER A 123 -15.82 -15.16 -50.09
C SER A 123 -14.80 -14.05 -50.39
N GLU A 124 -13.84 -14.34 -51.28
CA GLU A 124 -12.88 -13.33 -51.76
C GLU A 124 -13.58 -12.06 -52.26
N GLN A 125 -14.68 -12.24 -53.01
CA GLN A 125 -15.47 -11.12 -53.51
C GLN A 125 -16.09 -10.31 -52.37
N SER A 126 -16.66 -10.97 -51.35
CA SER A 126 -17.21 -10.28 -50.17
C SER A 126 -16.14 -9.48 -49.43
N LEU A 127 -14.92 -10.01 -49.30
CA LEU A 127 -13.79 -9.30 -48.71
C LEU A 127 -13.38 -8.07 -49.52
N ARG A 128 -13.44 -8.13 -50.86
CA ARG A 128 -13.14 -6.97 -51.73
C ARG A 128 -14.27 -5.93 -51.67
N ASP A 129 -15.51 -6.37 -51.69
CA ASP A 129 -16.72 -5.53 -51.63
C ASP A 129 -16.82 -4.76 -50.31
N LEU A 130 -16.25 -5.30 -49.23
CA LEU A 130 -16.32 -4.73 -47.89
C LEU A 130 -15.00 -4.11 -47.40
N GLY A 131 -13.89 -4.37 -48.08
CA GLY A 131 -12.56 -3.92 -47.66
C GLY A 131 -12.28 -2.42 -47.85
N ASP A 132 -13.09 -1.72 -48.65
CA ASP A 132 -13.05 -0.27 -48.82
C ASP A 132 -14.33 0.38 -48.26
N LYS A 133 -14.20 1.33 -47.33
CA LYS A 133 -15.32 2.00 -46.69
C LYS A 133 -16.23 2.74 -47.67
N THR A 134 -15.70 3.25 -48.77
CA THR A 134 -16.51 3.90 -49.81
C THR A 134 -17.37 2.88 -50.56
N SER A 135 -16.84 1.69 -50.83
CA SER A 135 -17.56 0.59 -51.47
C SER A 135 -18.66 0.00 -50.56
N ALA A 136 -18.33 -0.22 -49.28
CA ALA A 136 -19.28 -0.69 -48.28
C ALA A 136 -20.44 0.30 -48.06
N ARG A 137 -20.13 1.60 -48.08
CA ARG A 137 -21.15 2.65 -47.97
C ARG A 137 -22.09 2.70 -49.17
N ARG A 138 -21.55 2.54 -50.39
CA ARG A 138 -22.36 2.43 -51.61
C ARG A 138 -23.27 1.20 -51.57
N LEU A 139 -22.80 0.08 -51.02
CA LEU A 139 -23.63 -1.12 -50.81
C LEU A 139 -24.77 -0.87 -49.81
N ALA A 140 -24.51 -0.15 -48.73
CA ALA A 140 -25.55 0.24 -47.77
C ALA A 140 -26.62 1.14 -48.43
N GLU A 141 -26.22 2.10 -49.26
CA GLU A 141 -27.14 2.94 -50.04
C GLU A 141 -27.99 2.11 -51.02
N ILE A 142 -27.37 1.16 -51.74
CA ILE A 142 -28.07 0.22 -52.64
C ILE A 142 -29.07 -0.65 -51.86
N ALA A 143 -28.73 -1.06 -50.64
CA ALA A 143 -29.59 -1.82 -49.74
C ALA A 143 -30.72 -0.97 -49.10
N GLY A 144 -30.76 0.34 -49.37
CA GLY A 144 -31.72 1.29 -48.81
C GLY A 144 -31.52 1.50 -47.30
N VAL A 145 -30.28 1.39 -46.81
CA VAL A 145 -29.93 1.61 -45.41
C VAL A 145 -29.35 3.03 -45.24
N PRO A 146 -29.78 3.80 -44.22
CA PRO A 146 -29.26 5.14 -44.00
C PRO A 146 -27.74 5.16 -43.75
N VAL A 147 -27.05 6.13 -44.34
CA VAL A 147 -25.62 6.39 -44.15
C VAL A 147 -25.41 7.83 -43.67
N LEU A 148 -24.34 8.09 -42.91
CA LEU A 148 -24.04 9.43 -42.41
C LEU A 148 -23.68 10.38 -43.54
N GLY A 149 -24.24 11.61 -43.58
CA GLY A 149 -23.84 12.62 -44.56
C GLY A 149 -22.32 12.86 -44.55
N GLY A 150 -21.68 12.83 -45.71
CA GLY A 150 -20.22 12.95 -45.86
C GLY A 150 -19.78 13.14 -47.31
N THR A 151 -18.48 13.34 -47.54
CA THR A 151 -17.92 13.43 -48.90
C THR A 151 -17.87 12.04 -49.54
N ALA A 152 -18.36 11.92 -50.78
CA ALA A 152 -18.37 10.65 -51.52
C ALA A 152 -16.97 10.20 -51.98
N GLN A 153 -16.01 11.12 -52.05
CA GLN A 153 -14.62 10.88 -52.42
C GLN A 153 -13.69 11.46 -51.36
N ALA A 154 -12.45 10.98 -51.32
CA ALA A 154 -11.40 11.55 -50.49
C ALA A 154 -11.12 13.00 -50.90
N VAL A 155 -10.84 13.86 -49.91
CA VAL A 155 -10.45 15.25 -50.14
C VAL A 155 -8.94 15.33 -50.34
N ALA A 156 -8.50 15.97 -51.43
CA ALA A 156 -7.08 16.05 -51.81
C ALA A 156 -6.41 17.34 -51.33
N SER A 157 -7.19 18.38 -50.99
CA SER A 157 -6.66 19.67 -50.56
C SER A 157 -7.45 20.28 -49.39
N LEU A 158 -6.81 21.17 -48.63
CA LEU A 158 -7.47 21.94 -47.57
C LEU A 158 -8.69 22.71 -48.09
N LYS A 159 -8.63 23.23 -49.32
CA LYS A 159 -9.75 23.96 -49.93
C LYS A 159 -10.98 23.07 -50.13
N GLU A 160 -10.78 21.88 -50.69
CA GLU A 160 -11.85 20.89 -50.86
C GLU A 160 -12.44 20.44 -49.52
N ALA A 161 -11.59 20.26 -48.50
CA ALA A 161 -12.02 19.92 -47.15
C ALA A 161 -12.85 21.05 -46.51
N THR A 162 -12.46 22.31 -46.69
CA THR A 162 -13.22 23.48 -46.19
C THR A 162 -14.58 23.58 -46.87
N ASP A 163 -14.64 23.52 -48.20
CA ASP A 163 -15.89 23.61 -48.95
C ASP A 163 -16.86 22.46 -48.58
N ALA A 164 -16.33 21.27 -48.31
CA ALA A 164 -17.11 20.13 -47.84
C ALA A 164 -17.58 20.31 -46.38
N ALA A 165 -16.72 20.80 -45.49
CA ALA A 165 -17.05 21.05 -44.10
C ALA A 165 -18.13 22.13 -43.93
N GLU A 166 -18.09 23.20 -44.73
CA GLU A 166 -19.12 24.24 -44.74
C GLU A 166 -20.49 23.72 -45.20
N LYS A 167 -20.52 22.80 -46.17
CA LYS A 167 -21.76 22.14 -46.63
C LYS A 167 -22.31 21.15 -45.61
N LEU A 168 -21.45 20.40 -44.92
CA LEU A 168 -21.84 19.41 -43.92
C LEU A 168 -22.30 20.06 -42.61
N GLY A 169 -21.67 21.17 -42.23
CA GLY A 169 -21.83 21.83 -40.95
C GLY A 169 -21.03 21.13 -39.84
N TYR A 170 -20.42 21.93 -38.97
CA TYR A 170 -19.68 21.44 -37.80
C TYR A 170 -20.62 20.97 -36.67
N PRO A 171 -20.22 19.99 -35.84
CA PRO A 171 -18.94 19.28 -35.87
C PRO A 171 -18.87 18.18 -36.94
N ILE A 172 -17.67 17.95 -37.45
CA ILE A 172 -17.36 16.91 -38.45
C ILE A 172 -16.29 15.95 -37.93
N MET A 173 -16.18 14.79 -38.57
CA MET A 173 -15.15 13.79 -38.33
C MET A 173 -14.36 13.56 -39.62
N LEU A 174 -13.04 13.71 -39.54
CA LEU A 174 -12.10 13.27 -40.55
C LEU A 174 -11.83 11.77 -40.36
N LYS A 175 -11.87 10.98 -41.43
CA LYS A 175 -11.58 9.54 -41.40
C LYS A 175 -10.70 9.12 -42.57
N ALA A 176 -9.71 8.28 -42.31
CA ALA A 176 -8.92 7.63 -43.34
C ALA A 176 -9.76 6.58 -44.12
N ALA A 177 -9.66 6.57 -45.46
CA ALA A 177 -10.43 5.66 -46.33
C ALA A 177 -10.13 4.17 -46.06
N LYS A 178 -8.85 3.84 -45.83
CA LYS A 178 -8.37 2.48 -45.55
C LYS A 178 -8.11 2.22 -44.05
N GLY A 179 -8.64 3.09 -43.18
CA GLY A 179 -8.35 3.07 -41.76
C GLY A 179 -9.22 2.09 -40.96
N GLY A 180 -8.60 1.33 -40.05
CA GLY A 180 -9.25 0.42 -39.10
C GLY A 180 -8.78 0.63 -37.65
N GLY A 181 -9.60 0.23 -36.67
CA GLY A 181 -9.22 0.24 -35.25
C GLY A 181 -9.12 1.61 -34.58
N GLY A 182 -9.82 2.62 -35.10
CA GLY A 182 -9.89 3.98 -34.53
C GLY A 182 -8.69 4.89 -34.81
N ARG A 183 -7.69 4.41 -35.59
CA ARG A 183 -6.51 5.20 -36.00
C ARG A 183 -6.80 6.00 -37.28
N GLY A 184 -6.24 7.20 -37.39
CA GLY A 184 -6.49 8.10 -38.53
C GLY A 184 -7.90 8.72 -38.53
N MET A 185 -8.51 8.92 -37.36
CA MET A 185 -9.75 9.68 -37.20
C MET A 185 -9.54 10.93 -36.34
N ARG A 186 -10.18 12.06 -36.70
CA ARG A 186 -10.12 13.31 -35.92
C ARG A 186 -11.46 14.02 -35.92
N VAL A 187 -11.95 14.39 -34.74
CA VAL A 187 -13.11 15.27 -34.59
C VAL A 187 -12.63 16.71 -34.83
N VAL A 188 -13.40 17.46 -35.62
CA VAL A 188 -13.18 18.89 -35.84
C VAL A 188 -14.45 19.61 -35.39
N MET A 189 -14.33 20.44 -34.36
CA MET A 189 -15.46 21.12 -33.73
C MET A 189 -15.74 22.48 -34.39
N GLU A 190 -14.70 23.15 -34.88
CA GLU A 190 -14.78 24.48 -35.47
C GLU A 190 -13.83 24.67 -36.67
N PRO A 191 -14.09 25.65 -37.57
CA PRO A 191 -13.30 25.83 -38.79
C PRO A 191 -11.79 26.03 -38.60
N SER A 192 -11.38 26.66 -37.50
CA SER A 192 -9.98 26.91 -37.11
C SER A 192 -9.16 25.63 -36.92
N GLU A 193 -9.79 24.52 -36.55
CA GLU A 193 -9.14 23.23 -36.26
C GLU A 193 -8.92 22.36 -37.52
N LEU A 194 -9.60 22.68 -38.63
CA LEU A 194 -9.63 21.81 -39.81
C LEU A 194 -8.25 21.61 -40.44
N ALA A 195 -7.48 22.70 -40.57
CA ALA A 195 -6.19 22.66 -41.27
C ALA A 195 -5.16 21.76 -40.57
N SER A 196 -5.01 21.89 -39.25
CA SER A 196 -4.08 21.08 -38.46
C SER A 196 -4.56 19.63 -38.33
N SER A 197 -5.88 19.42 -38.19
CA SER A 197 -6.47 18.09 -38.07
C SER A 197 -6.38 17.28 -39.36
N LEU A 198 -6.55 17.92 -40.52
CA LEU A 198 -6.42 17.29 -41.83
C LEU A 198 -4.98 16.82 -42.10
N ASP A 199 -3.99 17.69 -41.89
CA ASP A 199 -2.57 17.33 -42.06
C ASP A 199 -2.16 16.19 -41.12
N SER A 200 -2.60 16.24 -39.86
CA SER A 200 -2.37 15.16 -38.90
C SER A 200 -3.01 13.84 -39.34
N ALA A 201 -4.28 13.87 -39.78
CA ALA A 201 -5.01 12.69 -40.24
C ALA A 201 -4.38 12.07 -41.50
N GLN A 202 -3.98 12.87 -42.48
CA GLN A 202 -3.33 12.41 -43.71
C GLN A 202 -1.95 11.79 -43.44
N ARG A 203 -1.14 12.41 -42.56
CA ARG A 203 0.16 11.84 -42.15
C ARG A 203 -0.01 10.52 -41.42
N GLU A 204 -0.92 10.46 -40.45
CA GLU A 204 -1.19 9.23 -39.70
C GLU A 204 -1.69 8.12 -40.65
N ALA A 205 -2.60 8.44 -41.57
CA ALA A 205 -3.11 7.50 -42.56
C ALA A 205 -1.99 6.95 -43.46
N LYS A 206 -1.11 7.83 -43.94
CA LYS A 206 0.04 7.44 -44.78
C LYS A 206 1.01 6.53 -44.05
N THR A 207 1.35 6.86 -42.80
CA THR A 207 2.26 6.05 -41.97
C THR A 207 1.66 4.71 -41.58
N ALA A 208 0.37 4.66 -41.24
CA ALA A 208 -0.28 3.45 -40.72
C ALA A 208 -0.83 2.52 -41.82
N PHE A 209 -1.34 3.08 -42.93
CA PHE A 209 -2.09 2.34 -43.96
C PHE A 209 -1.51 2.51 -45.37
N GLY A 210 -0.43 3.28 -45.54
CA GLY A 210 0.22 3.49 -46.84
C GLY A 210 -0.58 4.35 -47.82
N SER A 211 -1.63 5.03 -47.36
CA SER A 211 -2.52 5.90 -48.16
C SER A 211 -2.87 7.15 -47.36
N ASP A 212 -2.81 8.33 -47.99
CA ASP A 212 -3.18 9.63 -47.42
C ASP A 212 -4.63 10.04 -47.72
N GLU A 213 -5.45 9.12 -48.25
CA GLU A 213 -6.86 9.37 -48.56
C GLU A 213 -7.69 9.54 -47.29
N VAL A 214 -8.26 10.73 -47.11
CA VAL A 214 -9.12 11.11 -45.98
C VAL A 214 -10.45 11.66 -46.52
N PHE A 215 -11.56 11.32 -45.88
CA PHE A 215 -12.88 11.85 -46.19
C PHE A 215 -13.54 12.49 -44.95
N LEU A 216 -14.57 13.32 -45.17
CA LEU A 216 -15.30 14.01 -44.12
C LEU A 216 -16.67 13.36 -43.92
N GLU A 217 -17.06 13.18 -42.66
CA GLU A 217 -18.41 12.79 -42.26
C GLU A 217 -18.96 13.71 -41.19
N ARG A 218 -20.30 13.81 -41.12
CA ARG A 218 -20.98 14.43 -39.99
C ARG A 218 -20.60 13.70 -38.70
N PHE A 219 -20.25 14.45 -37.66
CA PHE A 219 -19.99 13.87 -36.34
C PHE A 219 -21.26 13.83 -35.48
N VAL A 220 -21.63 12.62 -35.02
CA VAL A 220 -22.72 12.43 -34.06
C VAL A 220 -22.16 12.51 -32.65
N GLN A 221 -22.48 13.59 -31.94
CA GLN A 221 -21.89 13.87 -30.62
C GLN A 221 -22.36 12.90 -29.53
N ARG A 222 -23.65 12.54 -29.54
CA ARG A 222 -24.27 11.59 -28.62
C ARG A 222 -24.70 10.33 -29.37
N ALA A 223 -23.72 9.51 -29.72
CA ALA A 223 -23.96 8.27 -30.44
C ALA A 223 -23.94 7.05 -29.51
N ARG A 224 -24.79 6.07 -29.79
CA ARG A 224 -24.57 4.67 -29.41
C ARG A 224 -23.96 3.93 -30.58
N HIS A 225 -22.95 3.10 -30.32
CA HIS A 225 -22.37 2.22 -31.32
C HIS A 225 -23.05 0.85 -31.18
N LEU A 226 -23.92 0.54 -32.13
CA LEU A 226 -24.68 -0.71 -32.18
C LEU A 226 -24.19 -1.55 -33.34
N GLU A 227 -24.17 -2.86 -33.19
CA GLU A 227 -23.70 -3.74 -34.24
C GLU A 227 -24.49 -5.04 -34.28
N VAL A 228 -24.71 -5.61 -35.46
CA VAL A 228 -25.54 -6.80 -35.66
C VAL A 228 -24.69 -7.96 -36.13
N GLN A 229 -24.77 -9.08 -35.43
CA GLN A 229 -24.12 -10.32 -35.82
C GLN A 229 -24.89 -10.98 -36.96
N LEU A 230 -24.22 -11.26 -38.08
CA LEU A 230 -24.73 -12.05 -39.19
C LEU A 230 -24.09 -13.44 -39.21
N LEU A 231 -24.84 -14.41 -39.72
CA LEU A 231 -24.35 -15.73 -40.10
C LEU A 231 -25.06 -16.15 -41.39
N GLY A 232 -24.30 -16.33 -42.46
CA GLY A 232 -24.80 -16.81 -43.76
C GLY A 232 -24.17 -18.13 -44.17
N ASP A 233 -24.85 -18.91 -45.02
CA ASP A 233 -24.32 -20.13 -45.64
C ASP A 233 -24.13 -20.01 -47.16
N ARG A 234 -23.64 -21.08 -47.78
CA ARG A 234 -23.43 -21.19 -49.23
C ARG A 234 -24.70 -21.48 -50.03
N HIS A 235 -25.83 -21.64 -49.34
CA HIS A 235 -27.12 -22.00 -49.91
C HIS A 235 -28.08 -20.81 -49.95
N GLY A 236 -27.56 -19.60 -49.67
CA GLY A 236 -28.31 -18.34 -49.70
C GLY A 236 -29.11 -18.06 -48.41
N ASN A 237 -28.94 -18.87 -47.35
CA ASN A 237 -29.57 -18.58 -46.07
C ASN A 237 -28.73 -17.55 -45.30
N LEU A 238 -29.41 -16.58 -44.68
CA LEU A 238 -28.77 -15.52 -43.89
C LEU A 238 -29.67 -15.17 -42.71
N VAL A 239 -29.10 -15.24 -41.50
CA VAL A 239 -29.77 -14.88 -40.24
C VAL A 239 -28.96 -13.84 -39.47
N HIS A 240 -29.62 -13.07 -38.61
CA HIS A 240 -28.97 -12.26 -37.58
C HIS A 240 -29.04 -12.95 -36.22
N LEU A 241 -27.99 -12.78 -35.40
CA LEU A 241 -27.94 -13.26 -34.02
C LEU A 241 -28.11 -12.10 -33.03
N TYR A 242 -29.04 -11.20 -33.36
CA TYR A 242 -29.29 -9.93 -32.65
C TYR A 242 -28.11 -8.96 -32.65
N GLU A 243 -28.29 -7.86 -31.92
CA GLU A 243 -27.36 -6.76 -31.79
C GLU A 243 -26.50 -6.82 -30.53
N ARG A 244 -25.37 -6.13 -30.58
CA ARG A 244 -24.53 -5.77 -29.44
C ARG A 244 -24.46 -4.26 -29.30
N ASP A 245 -24.32 -3.80 -28.07
CA ASP A 245 -23.99 -2.42 -27.76
C ASP A 245 -22.51 -2.32 -27.38
N CYS A 246 -21.75 -1.63 -28.23
CA CYS A 246 -20.32 -1.40 -28.11
C CYS A 246 -20.02 0.09 -27.88
N SER A 247 -20.97 0.83 -27.30
CA SER A 247 -20.88 2.28 -27.05
C SER A 247 -19.85 2.62 -25.98
N VAL A 248 -19.46 1.70 -25.12
CA VAL A 248 -18.48 2.00 -24.06
C VAL A 248 -17.07 1.98 -24.67
N GLN A 249 -16.61 3.17 -25.06
CA GLN A 249 -15.38 3.36 -25.82
C GLN A 249 -14.45 4.38 -25.17
N ARG A 250 -13.15 4.21 -25.39
CA ARG A 250 -12.12 5.21 -25.06
C ARG A 250 -11.35 5.53 -26.33
N ARG A 251 -11.31 6.80 -26.74
CA ARG A 251 -10.65 7.23 -28.00
C ARG A 251 -11.06 6.36 -29.20
N HIS A 252 -12.37 6.07 -29.31
CA HIS A 252 -12.97 5.23 -30.35
C HIS A 252 -12.56 3.74 -30.35
N GLN A 253 -11.94 3.26 -29.28
CA GLN A 253 -11.68 1.82 -29.08
C GLN A 253 -12.71 1.25 -28.10
N LYS A 254 -13.34 0.14 -28.46
CA LYS A 254 -14.30 -0.59 -27.62
C LYS A 254 -13.60 -1.08 -26.35
N VAL A 255 -14.28 -0.95 -25.20
CA VAL A 255 -13.76 -1.37 -23.87
C VAL A 255 -14.67 -2.38 -23.19
N VAL A 256 -15.98 -2.14 -23.22
CA VAL A 256 -17.02 -3.03 -22.69
C VAL A 256 -18.11 -3.18 -23.73
N GLU A 257 -18.54 -4.43 -23.95
CA GLU A 257 -19.57 -4.76 -24.93
C GLU A 257 -20.73 -5.47 -24.24
N LEU A 258 -21.95 -5.18 -24.66
CA LEU A 258 -23.19 -5.74 -24.11
C LEU A 258 -23.99 -6.48 -25.18
N ALA A 259 -24.71 -7.53 -24.80
CA ALA A 259 -25.75 -8.14 -25.63
C ALA A 259 -26.96 -8.53 -24.75
N PRO A 260 -28.20 -8.31 -25.19
CA PRO A 260 -28.59 -7.36 -26.24
C PRO A 260 -28.34 -5.90 -25.78
N ALA A 261 -28.59 -4.93 -26.66
CA ALA A 261 -28.45 -3.51 -26.34
C ALA A 261 -29.51 -3.07 -25.31
N PRO A 262 -29.13 -2.49 -24.16
CA PRO A 262 -30.08 -2.05 -23.14
C PRO A 262 -30.91 -0.86 -23.64
N ASN A 263 -32.14 -0.70 -23.13
CA ASN A 263 -33.05 0.42 -23.46
C ASN A 263 -33.27 0.67 -24.96
N LEU A 264 -33.07 -0.34 -25.81
CA LEU A 264 -33.42 -0.26 -27.22
C LEU A 264 -34.86 -0.77 -27.40
N SER A 265 -35.73 0.04 -28.02
CA SER A 265 -37.09 -0.38 -28.35
C SER A 265 -37.07 -1.59 -29.29
N THR A 266 -38.12 -2.39 -29.27
CA THR A 266 -38.21 -3.58 -30.12
C THR A 266 -38.23 -3.17 -31.58
N GLU A 267 -38.95 -2.10 -31.90
CA GLU A 267 -39.06 -1.53 -33.24
C GLU A 267 -37.70 -1.07 -33.78
N MET A 268 -36.89 -0.38 -32.96
CA MET A 268 -35.54 0.06 -33.36
C MET A 268 -34.58 -1.12 -33.51
N ARG A 269 -34.65 -2.10 -32.61
CA ARG A 269 -33.85 -3.33 -32.69
C ARG A 269 -34.13 -4.08 -33.99
N ASP A 270 -35.41 -4.31 -34.29
CA ASP A 270 -35.84 -5.02 -35.49
C ASP A 270 -35.43 -4.23 -36.75
N ALA A 271 -35.59 -2.90 -36.77
CA ALA A 271 -35.17 -2.06 -37.88
C ALA A 271 -33.65 -2.14 -38.16
N ILE A 272 -32.82 -2.16 -37.11
CA ILE A 272 -31.36 -2.29 -37.23
C ILE A 272 -30.97 -3.70 -37.69
N CYS A 273 -31.62 -4.74 -37.16
CA CYS A 273 -31.39 -6.13 -37.58
C CYS A 273 -31.80 -6.36 -39.05
N ASP A 274 -32.94 -5.83 -39.47
CA ASP A 274 -33.42 -5.90 -40.85
C ASP A 274 -32.51 -5.11 -41.80
N ALA A 275 -31.99 -3.96 -41.37
CA ALA A 275 -31.00 -3.21 -42.14
C ALA A 275 -29.72 -4.02 -42.34
N ALA A 276 -29.23 -4.71 -41.30
CA ALA A 276 -28.07 -5.58 -41.41
C ALA A 276 -28.31 -6.76 -42.37
N LEU A 277 -29.47 -7.41 -42.31
CA LEU A 277 -29.85 -8.47 -43.26
C LEU A 277 -29.93 -7.96 -44.70
N ARG A 278 -30.48 -6.76 -44.92
CA ARG A 278 -30.53 -6.15 -46.26
C ARG A 278 -29.14 -5.87 -46.81
N ILE A 279 -28.21 -5.38 -45.97
CA ILE A 279 -26.81 -5.19 -46.36
C ILE A 279 -26.17 -6.54 -46.69
N GLY A 280 -26.31 -7.55 -45.83
CA GLY A 280 -25.74 -8.89 -46.08
C GLY A 280 -26.28 -9.55 -47.36
N ARG A 281 -27.55 -9.32 -47.73
CA ARG A 281 -28.13 -9.78 -49.00
C ARG A 281 -27.62 -8.99 -50.22
N ALA A 282 -27.19 -7.74 -50.03
CA ALA A 282 -26.63 -6.91 -51.09
C ALA A 282 -25.15 -7.25 -51.37
N VAL A 283 -24.39 -7.64 -50.34
CA VAL A 283 -23.00 -8.10 -50.47
C VAL A 283 -22.96 -9.41 -51.25
N GLY A 284 -22.06 -9.52 -52.22
CA GLY A 284 -21.89 -10.76 -52.98
C GLY A 284 -23.13 -11.20 -53.76
N LYS A 285 -24.01 -10.27 -54.15
CA LYS A 285 -25.26 -10.59 -54.88
C LYS A 285 -25.02 -11.35 -56.19
N GLU A 286 -23.86 -11.16 -56.81
CA GLU A 286 -23.42 -11.89 -58.00
C GLU A 286 -22.80 -13.26 -57.67
N SER A 287 -22.47 -13.52 -56.40
CA SER A 287 -21.74 -14.69 -55.90
C SER A 287 -22.48 -15.50 -54.82
N GLY A 288 -23.79 -15.29 -54.65
CA GLY A 288 -24.65 -16.10 -53.76
C GLY A 288 -25.04 -15.46 -52.42
N GLY A 289 -24.63 -14.21 -52.15
CA GLY A 289 -24.89 -13.48 -50.91
C GLY A 289 -23.73 -13.56 -49.91
N TYR A 290 -23.87 -12.89 -48.75
CA TYR A 290 -22.89 -12.95 -47.67
C TYR A 290 -22.81 -14.36 -47.05
N GLU A 291 -21.61 -14.96 -47.01
CA GLU A 291 -21.35 -16.26 -46.40
C GLU A 291 -20.50 -16.13 -45.12
N ASN A 292 -20.64 -17.10 -44.22
CA ASN A 292 -19.96 -17.19 -42.93
C ASN A 292 -20.39 -16.10 -41.93
N ALA A 293 -19.62 -15.88 -40.85
CA ALA A 293 -19.93 -14.89 -39.84
C ALA A 293 -19.36 -13.50 -40.20
N GLY A 294 -20.16 -12.47 -39.95
CA GLY A 294 -19.78 -11.06 -40.09
C GLY A 294 -20.57 -10.17 -39.18
N THR A 295 -20.15 -8.91 -39.06
CA THR A 295 -20.88 -7.92 -38.26
C THR A 295 -21.13 -6.66 -39.06
N VAL A 296 -22.35 -6.13 -39.00
CA VAL A 296 -22.70 -4.81 -39.55
C VAL A 296 -22.76 -3.80 -38.41
N GLU A 297 -21.99 -2.71 -38.49
CA GLU A 297 -21.90 -1.69 -37.45
C GLU A 297 -22.70 -0.43 -37.81
N PHE A 298 -23.34 0.17 -36.79
CA PHE A 298 -24.22 1.31 -36.86
C PHE A 298 -23.93 2.35 -35.76
N LEU A 299 -24.10 3.63 -36.07
CA LEU A 299 -24.23 4.69 -35.06
C LEU A 299 -25.71 5.04 -34.92
N LEU A 300 -26.24 4.94 -33.70
CA LEU A 300 -27.56 5.45 -33.33
C LEU A 300 -27.38 6.85 -32.70
N ASP A 301 -27.94 7.87 -33.34
CA ASP A 301 -28.04 9.24 -32.80
C ASP A 301 -29.14 9.26 -31.74
N VAL A 302 -28.74 9.36 -30.47
CA VAL A 302 -29.66 9.29 -29.32
C VAL A 302 -30.62 10.47 -29.30
N ASP A 303 -30.24 11.61 -29.84
CA ASP A 303 -31.06 12.82 -29.80
C ASP A 303 -32.16 12.80 -30.88
N LYS A 304 -31.95 12.06 -31.96
CA LYS A 304 -32.90 11.94 -33.09
C LYS A 304 -33.62 10.61 -33.18
N ASP A 305 -33.15 9.60 -32.46
CA ASP A 305 -33.59 8.21 -32.58
C ASP A 305 -33.46 7.68 -34.03
N GLU A 306 -32.35 8.02 -34.68
CA GLU A 306 -32.02 7.60 -36.05
C GLU A 306 -30.69 6.84 -36.07
N PHE A 307 -30.62 5.74 -36.82
CA PHE A 307 -29.39 4.96 -36.97
C PHE A 307 -28.79 5.09 -38.37
N TYR A 308 -27.46 4.98 -38.44
CA TYR A 308 -26.69 5.10 -39.67
C TYR A 308 -25.63 4.01 -39.76
N PHE A 309 -25.51 3.39 -40.93
CA PHE A 309 -24.45 2.42 -41.21
C PHE A 309 -23.05 3.05 -41.14
N ILE A 310 -22.09 2.30 -40.60
CA ILE A 310 -20.68 2.71 -40.51
C ILE A 310 -19.79 1.80 -41.38
N GLU A 311 -19.78 0.50 -41.09
CA GLU A 311 -18.90 -0.48 -41.71
C GLU A 311 -19.44 -1.90 -41.55
N VAL A 312 -18.93 -2.83 -42.35
CA VAL A 312 -19.09 -4.27 -42.12
C VAL A 312 -17.72 -4.83 -41.76
N ASN A 313 -17.65 -5.62 -40.71
CA ASN A 313 -16.48 -6.41 -40.36
C ASN A 313 -16.69 -7.82 -40.92
N PRO A 314 -16.04 -8.20 -42.04
CA PRO A 314 -16.32 -9.47 -42.72
C PRO A 314 -15.59 -10.66 -42.05
N ARG A 315 -15.76 -10.80 -40.73
CA ARG A 315 -15.10 -11.78 -39.88
C ARG A 315 -15.78 -11.88 -38.51
N ILE A 316 -15.31 -12.82 -37.68
CA ILE A 316 -15.63 -12.82 -36.26
C ILE A 316 -15.04 -11.59 -35.55
N GLN A 317 -15.68 -11.17 -34.46
CA GLN A 317 -15.21 -10.08 -33.59
C GLN A 317 -14.85 -10.57 -32.19
N VAL A 318 -14.13 -9.74 -31.44
CA VAL A 318 -13.64 -10.07 -30.10
C VAL A 318 -14.81 -10.35 -29.15
N GLU A 319 -15.88 -9.58 -29.32
CA GLU A 319 -17.13 -9.52 -28.57
C GLU A 319 -18.21 -10.51 -29.03
N HIS A 320 -17.90 -11.45 -29.93
CA HIS A 320 -18.86 -12.51 -30.30
C HIS A 320 -19.38 -13.29 -29.08
N THR A 321 -18.56 -13.37 -28.02
CA THR A 321 -18.84 -14.09 -26.77
C THR A 321 -20.14 -13.63 -26.09
N VAL A 322 -20.46 -12.33 -26.08
CA VAL A 322 -21.70 -11.85 -25.46
C VAL A 322 -22.92 -12.31 -26.25
N THR A 323 -22.83 -12.38 -27.59
CA THR A 323 -23.89 -12.92 -28.45
C THR A 323 -24.08 -14.42 -28.21
N GLU A 324 -23.00 -15.20 -28.12
CA GLU A 324 -23.09 -16.63 -27.80
C GLU A 324 -23.74 -16.85 -26.43
N GLU A 325 -23.39 -16.06 -25.42
CA GLU A 325 -23.93 -16.21 -24.06
C GLU A 325 -25.43 -15.93 -23.95
N VAL A 326 -25.97 -15.02 -24.76
CA VAL A 326 -27.42 -14.69 -24.76
C VAL A 326 -28.24 -15.51 -25.74
N THR A 327 -27.64 -15.99 -26.83
CA THR A 327 -28.36 -16.80 -27.84
C THR A 327 -28.22 -18.30 -27.64
N GLY A 328 -27.13 -18.75 -26.98
CA GLY A 328 -26.76 -20.16 -26.90
C GLY A 328 -26.17 -20.73 -28.20
N ILE A 329 -25.90 -19.89 -29.20
CA ILE A 329 -25.38 -20.31 -30.51
C ILE A 329 -23.85 -20.17 -30.51
N ASP A 330 -23.14 -21.26 -30.79
CA ASP A 330 -21.68 -21.24 -30.99
C ASP A 330 -21.34 -20.73 -32.40
N ILE A 331 -20.85 -19.50 -32.47
CA ILE A 331 -20.57 -18.82 -33.74
C ILE A 331 -19.38 -19.47 -34.43
N VAL A 332 -18.29 -19.75 -33.72
CA VAL A 332 -17.05 -20.29 -34.30
C VAL A 332 -17.25 -21.71 -34.84
N ARG A 333 -17.99 -22.55 -34.11
CA ARG A 333 -18.41 -23.87 -34.57
C ARG A 333 -19.19 -23.76 -35.87
N ASN A 334 -20.14 -22.84 -35.93
CA ASN A 334 -20.97 -22.65 -37.12
C ASN A 334 -20.19 -22.05 -38.29
N GLN A 335 -19.17 -21.19 -38.05
CA GLN A 335 -18.25 -20.75 -39.11
C GLN A 335 -17.55 -21.94 -39.78
N ILE A 336 -17.11 -22.92 -39.00
CA ILE A 336 -16.42 -24.12 -39.50
C ILE A 336 -17.40 -25.01 -40.30
N LEU A 337 -18.59 -25.28 -39.76
CA LEU A 337 -19.61 -26.10 -40.43
C LEU A 337 -20.09 -25.47 -41.74
N VAL A 338 -20.32 -24.15 -41.76
CA VAL A 338 -20.66 -23.43 -42.99
C VAL A 338 -19.53 -23.52 -44.02
N ALA A 339 -18.27 -23.40 -43.59
CA ALA A 339 -17.12 -23.54 -44.50
C ALA A 339 -16.99 -24.97 -45.08
N GLN A 340 -17.43 -26.00 -44.34
CA GLN A 340 -17.58 -27.37 -44.85
C GLN A 340 -18.75 -27.52 -45.85
N GLY A 341 -19.66 -26.55 -45.92
CA GLY A 341 -20.79 -26.54 -46.85
C GLY A 341 -22.14 -26.91 -46.23
N HIS A 342 -22.23 -27.05 -44.90
CA HIS A 342 -23.52 -27.32 -44.25
C HIS A 342 -24.46 -26.11 -44.37
N PRO A 343 -25.73 -26.32 -44.77
CA PRO A 343 -26.74 -25.27 -44.71
C PRO A 343 -27.12 -24.93 -43.26
N LEU A 344 -27.55 -23.70 -43.00
CA LEU A 344 -27.93 -23.25 -41.65
C LEU A 344 -29.05 -24.10 -41.03
N HIS A 345 -29.97 -24.58 -41.87
CA HIS A 345 -31.10 -25.41 -41.45
C HIS A 345 -30.75 -26.90 -41.29
N SER A 346 -29.49 -27.31 -41.52
CA SER A 346 -29.07 -28.70 -41.32
C SER A 346 -29.14 -29.07 -39.84
N GLU A 347 -29.23 -30.37 -39.54
CA GLU A 347 -29.26 -30.87 -38.16
C GLU A 347 -27.97 -30.51 -37.40
N GLU A 348 -26.81 -30.49 -38.08
CA GLU A 348 -25.52 -30.15 -37.47
C GLU A 348 -25.42 -28.68 -37.05
N VAL A 349 -25.99 -27.76 -37.83
CA VAL A 349 -25.97 -26.31 -37.51
C VAL A 349 -27.15 -25.92 -36.63
N GLY A 350 -28.34 -26.44 -36.89
CA GLY A 350 -29.52 -26.32 -36.03
C GLY A 350 -30.25 -24.97 -36.11
N LEU A 351 -30.16 -24.22 -37.21
CA LEU A 351 -30.76 -22.89 -37.38
C LEU A 351 -31.76 -22.86 -38.57
N PRO A 352 -32.97 -23.42 -38.42
CA PRO A 352 -33.94 -23.54 -39.51
C PRO A 352 -34.55 -22.21 -39.98
N SER A 353 -34.69 -21.21 -39.11
CA SER A 353 -35.23 -19.89 -39.46
C SER A 353 -34.81 -18.80 -38.46
N GLN A 354 -35.11 -17.53 -38.77
CA GLN A 354 -34.84 -16.41 -37.85
C GLN A 354 -35.67 -16.51 -36.55
N ASP A 355 -36.88 -17.07 -36.60
CA ASP A 355 -37.86 -17.06 -35.49
C ASP A 355 -37.46 -17.94 -34.29
N VAL A 356 -36.54 -18.89 -34.49
CA VAL A 356 -36.04 -19.75 -33.40
C VAL A 356 -34.92 -19.10 -32.60
N ILE A 357 -34.30 -18.04 -33.13
CA ILE A 357 -33.20 -17.33 -32.49
C ILE A 357 -33.79 -16.34 -31.49
N ARG A 358 -33.39 -16.44 -30.21
CA ARG A 358 -33.87 -15.58 -29.13
C ARG A 358 -32.72 -15.20 -28.21
N THR A 359 -32.83 -14.07 -27.53
CA THR A 359 -31.91 -13.67 -26.46
C THR A 359 -32.46 -14.05 -25.09
N MET A 360 -31.58 -14.49 -24.19
CA MET A 360 -31.88 -14.78 -22.79
C MET A 360 -31.05 -13.90 -21.86
N GLY A 361 -31.71 -12.95 -21.20
CA GLY A 361 -31.06 -12.03 -20.28
C GLY A 361 -30.07 -11.09 -20.97
N PHE A 362 -29.00 -10.74 -20.27
CA PHE A 362 -27.93 -9.86 -20.72
C PHE A 362 -26.58 -10.53 -20.49
N ALA A 363 -25.65 -10.30 -21.41
CA ALA A 363 -24.24 -10.60 -21.25
C ALA A 363 -23.41 -9.34 -21.43
N MET A 364 -22.31 -9.26 -20.71
CA MET A 364 -21.32 -8.20 -20.88
C MET A 364 -19.91 -8.76 -20.90
N GLN A 365 -19.06 -8.20 -21.75
CA GLN A 365 -17.65 -8.56 -21.84
C GLN A 365 -16.77 -7.40 -21.37
N CYS A 366 -15.78 -7.72 -20.55
CA CYS A 366 -14.67 -6.85 -20.21
C CYS A 366 -13.35 -7.52 -20.63
N ARG A 367 -12.45 -6.72 -21.19
CA ARG A 367 -11.08 -7.15 -21.51
C ARG A 367 -10.13 -6.72 -20.42
N ILE A 368 -9.54 -7.70 -19.72
CA ILE A 368 -8.48 -7.42 -18.76
C ILE A 368 -7.17 -7.29 -19.55
N THR A 369 -6.54 -6.12 -19.46
CA THR A 369 -5.28 -5.79 -20.15
C THR A 369 -4.19 -5.42 -19.15
N THR A 370 -2.94 -5.33 -19.62
CA THR A 370 -1.82 -4.80 -18.82
C THR A 370 -1.74 -3.27 -18.82
N GLU A 371 -2.72 -2.57 -19.39
CA GLU A 371 -2.73 -1.10 -19.42
C GLU A 371 -2.94 -0.53 -18.02
N ASP A 372 -2.05 0.36 -17.59
CA ASP A 372 -2.16 1.04 -16.30
C ASP A 372 -3.01 2.32 -16.43
N PRO A 373 -4.24 2.37 -15.87
CA PRO A 373 -5.08 3.55 -15.96
C PRO A 373 -4.49 4.77 -15.24
N ALA A 374 -3.57 4.58 -14.28
CA ALA A 374 -2.85 5.66 -13.61
C ALA A 374 -1.71 6.26 -14.47
N ALA A 375 -1.27 5.55 -15.51
CA ALA A 375 -0.24 5.97 -16.46
C ALA A 375 -0.81 6.12 -17.89
N GLU A 376 -2.01 6.72 -17.99
CA GLU A 376 -2.71 6.97 -19.27
C GLU A 376 -2.96 5.71 -20.13
N PHE A 377 -3.12 4.55 -19.49
CA PHE A 377 -3.31 3.25 -20.13
C PHE A 377 -2.08 2.78 -20.93
N ARG A 378 -0.88 3.23 -20.54
CA ARG A 378 0.36 2.65 -21.05
C ARG A 378 0.39 1.15 -20.67
N PRO A 379 0.61 0.23 -21.62
CA PRO A 379 0.74 -1.19 -21.30
C PRO A 379 1.98 -1.45 -20.43
N ASP A 380 1.78 -2.21 -19.37
CA ASP A 380 2.84 -2.76 -18.54
C ASP A 380 3.33 -4.11 -19.12
N TYR A 381 4.57 -4.45 -18.82
CA TYR A 381 5.25 -5.63 -19.37
C TYR A 381 6.05 -6.34 -18.28
N GLY A 382 6.38 -7.61 -18.54
CA GLY A 382 7.17 -8.39 -17.61
C GLY A 382 6.51 -9.70 -17.22
N ARG A 383 7.01 -10.30 -16.15
CA ARG A 383 6.59 -11.64 -15.71
C ARG A 383 5.35 -11.55 -14.83
N ILE A 384 4.33 -12.31 -15.16
CA ILE A 384 3.19 -12.55 -14.28
C ILE A 384 3.63 -13.54 -13.20
N SER A 385 3.88 -13.06 -11.98
CA SER A 385 4.27 -13.92 -10.85
C SER A 385 3.13 -14.81 -10.39
N HIS A 386 1.90 -14.25 -10.36
CA HIS A 386 0.70 -14.97 -9.94
C HIS A 386 -0.50 -14.60 -10.80
N TYR A 387 -1.20 -15.62 -11.29
CA TYR A 387 -2.47 -15.49 -11.99
C TYR A 387 -3.53 -16.39 -11.35
N ARG A 388 -4.58 -15.78 -10.82
CA ARG A 388 -5.80 -16.47 -10.38
C ARG A 388 -7.01 -15.83 -11.04
N SER A 389 -7.72 -16.60 -11.84
CA SER A 389 -8.94 -16.18 -12.50
C SER A 389 -10.16 -16.24 -11.57
N ALA A 390 -11.20 -15.48 -11.91
CA ALA A 390 -12.53 -15.66 -11.32
C ALA A 390 -13.23 -16.94 -11.87
N ALA A 391 -14.25 -17.44 -11.19
CA ALA A 391 -15.04 -18.59 -11.67
C ALA A 391 -16.51 -18.50 -11.22
N GLY A 392 -17.34 -19.51 -11.54
CA GLY A 392 -18.71 -19.65 -11.04
C GLY A 392 -19.81 -19.40 -12.08
N LEU A 393 -21.07 -19.53 -11.65
CA LEU A 393 -22.24 -19.52 -12.53
C LEU A 393 -22.32 -18.25 -13.39
N GLY A 394 -22.45 -18.45 -14.71
CA GLY A 394 -22.62 -17.38 -15.70
C GLY A 394 -21.40 -16.48 -15.87
N VAL A 395 -20.21 -17.03 -15.61
CA VAL A 395 -18.92 -16.42 -15.94
C VAL A 395 -18.25 -17.28 -16.98
N ARG A 396 -17.86 -16.67 -18.10
CA ARG A 396 -17.07 -17.28 -19.16
C ARG A 396 -15.72 -16.57 -19.26
N LEU A 397 -14.67 -17.36 -19.46
CA LEU A 397 -13.29 -16.87 -19.59
C LEU A 397 -12.63 -17.39 -20.87
N ASP A 398 -12.14 -16.46 -21.66
CA ASP A 398 -11.32 -16.71 -22.85
C ASP A 398 -9.94 -16.10 -22.60
N ALA A 399 -9.03 -16.92 -22.08
CA ALA A 399 -7.68 -16.50 -21.70
C ALA A 399 -6.76 -16.37 -22.92
N GLY A 400 -6.01 -15.28 -22.98
CA GLY A 400 -4.98 -15.03 -23.97
C GLY A 400 -3.63 -15.55 -23.49
N THR A 401 -2.77 -14.65 -23.02
CA THR A 401 -1.39 -14.95 -22.61
C THR A 401 -1.23 -15.18 -21.10
N ALA A 402 -2.31 -15.08 -20.32
CA ALA A 402 -2.24 -15.01 -18.87
C ALA A 402 -2.21 -16.38 -18.18
N PHE A 403 -1.07 -16.72 -17.57
CA PHE A 403 -0.89 -17.82 -16.62
C PHE A 403 0.26 -17.49 -15.65
N SER A 404 0.34 -18.18 -14.51
CA SER A 404 1.45 -17.97 -13.56
C SER A 404 2.79 -18.34 -14.20
N GLY A 405 3.72 -17.40 -14.24
CA GLY A 405 5.02 -17.52 -14.90
C GLY A 405 5.08 -16.98 -16.33
N ALA A 406 3.94 -16.60 -16.93
CA ALA A 406 3.90 -16.02 -18.27
C ALA A 406 4.70 -14.72 -18.37
N VAL A 407 5.26 -14.42 -19.54
CA VAL A 407 5.97 -13.17 -19.81
C VAL A 407 5.17 -12.36 -20.82
N VAL A 408 4.74 -11.17 -20.43
CA VAL A 408 4.06 -10.21 -21.30
C VAL A 408 5.12 -9.38 -22.03
N ASN A 409 5.19 -9.55 -23.34
CA ASN A 409 6.15 -8.86 -24.21
C ASN A 409 5.52 -7.59 -24.85
N PRO A 410 6.33 -6.58 -25.22
CA PRO A 410 5.86 -5.34 -25.83
C PRO A 410 5.48 -5.44 -27.32
N PHE A 411 5.54 -6.64 -27.91
CA PHE A 411 5.40 -6.82 -29.35
C PHE A 411 3.95 -6.93 -29.85
N TYR A 412 2.99 -7.20 -28.97
CA TYR A 412 1.60 -7.52 -29.30
C TYR A 412 0.63 -6.70 -28.46
N ASP A 413 -0.67 -7.00 -28.59
CA ASP A 413 -1.71 -6.44 -27.75
C ASP A 413 -1.53 -6.79 -26.26
N SER A 414 -2.04 -5.91 -25.39
CA SER A 414 -1.91 -6.00 -23.94
C SER A 414 -2.92 -6.94 -23.28
N MET A 415 -3.69 -7.70 -24.06
CA MET A 415 -4.80 -8.51 -23.57
C MET A 415 -4.33 -9.75 -22.79
N LEU A 416 -4.83 -9.88 -21.56
CA LEU A 416 -4.57 -11.02 -20.68
C LEU A 416 -5.68 -12.07 -20.78
N VAL A 417 -6.93 -11.64 -20.58
CA VAL A 417 -8.12 -12.50 -20.56
C VAL A 417 -9.37 -11.69 -20.86
N LYS A 418 -10.28 -12.28 -21.63
CA LYS A 418 -11.65 -11.78 -21.79
C LYS A 418 -12.53 -12.41 -20.72
N VAL A 419 -13.29 -11.57 -20.03
CA VAL A 419 -14.27 -12.00 -19.03
C VAL A 419 -15.64 -11.66 -19.58
N THR A 420 -16.50 -12.65 -19.70
CA THR A 420 -17.90 -12.45 -20.07
C THR A 420 -18.79 -12.87 -18.90
N ALA A 421 -19.71 -12.00 -18.50
CA ALA A 421 -20.65 -12.26 -17.43
C ALA A 421 -22.08 -12.16 -17.97
N ARG A 422 -22.87 -13.22 -17.83
CA ARG A 422 -24.29 -13.24 -18.21
C ARG A 422 -25.20 -13.22 -16.99
N ALA A 423 -26.39 -12.63 -17.06
CA ALA A 423 -27.43 -12.73 -16.05
C ALA A 423 -28.81 -12.30 -16.60
N PRO A 424 -29.94 -12.56 -15.91
CA PRO A 424 -31.27 -12.16 -16.41
C PRO A 424 -31.49 -10.65 -16.58
N THR A 425 -30.70 -9.79 -15.92
CA THR A 425 -30.79 -8.32 -16.00
C THR A 425 -29.41 -7.69 -16.15
N LEU A 426 -29.33 -6.52 -16.78
CA LEU A 426 -28.07 -5.76 -16.91
C LEU A 426 -27.40 -5.53 -15.55
N ALA A 427 -28.16 -5.08 -14.54
CA ALA A 427 -27.63 -4.85 -13.20
C ALA A 427 -27.10 -6.13 -12.54
N ALA A 428 -27.72 -7.29 -12.77
CA ALA A 428 -27.20 -8.56 -12.27
C ALA A 428 -25.94 -9.01 -13.01
N ALA A 429 -25.85 -8.78 -14.32
CA ALA A 429 -24.65 -9.07 -15.12
C ALA A 429 -23.49 -8.16 -14.68
N ALA A 430 -23.77 -6.87 -14.42
CA ALA A 430 -22.82 -5.91 -13.88
C ALA A 430 -22.30 -6.33 -12.50
N ARG A 431 -23.17 -6.71 -11.56
CA ARG A 431 -22.76 -7.22 -10.24
C ARG A 431 -21.92 -8.50 -10.35
N ARG A 432 -22.22 -9.38 -11.31
CA ARG A 432 -21.45 -10.59 -11.57
C ARG A 432 -20.07 -10.27 -12.13
N MET A 433 -19.99 -9.33 -13.07
CA MET A 433 -18.73 -8.81 -13.61
C MET A 433 -17.89 -8.14 -12.52
N ASP A 434 -18.51 -7.28 -11.70
CA ASP A 434 -17.87 -6.60 -10.58
C ASP A 434 -17.24 -7.60 -9.60
N ARG A 435 -18.00 -8.63 -9.22
CA ARG A 435 -17.50 -9.73 -8.38
C ARG A 435 -16.32 -10.45 -9.03
N CYS A 436 -16.39 -10.76 -10.32
CA CYS A 436 -15.30 -11.40 -11.05
C CYS A 436 -14.03 -10.54 -11.03
N LEU A 437 -14.14 -9.25 -11.38
CA LEU A 437 -13.03 -8.29 -11.35
C LEU A 437 -12.37 -8.22 -9.97
N HIS A 438 -13.16 -8.26 -8.89
CA HIS A 438 -12.67 -8.29 -7.51
C HIS A 438 -12.05 -9.64 -7.10
N GLU A 439 -12.38 -10.76 -7.74
CA GLU A 439 -11.80 -12.08 -7.46
C GLU A 439 -10.43 -12.29 -8.12
N PHE A 440 -10.23 -11.67 -9.29
CA PHE A 440 -8.97 -11.74 -10.03
C PHE A 440 -7.77 -11.35 -9.17
N ARG A 441 -6.73 -12.18 -9.20
CA ARG A 441 -5.43 -11.85 -8.62
C ARG A 441 -4.39 -12.00 -9.71
N ILE A 442 -3.93 -10.86 -10.22
CA ILE A 442 -2.86 -10.76 -11.20
C ILE A 442 -1.76 -9.94 -10.54
N ARG A 443 -0.55 -10.51 -10.49
CA ARG A 443 0.65 -9.90 -9.87
C ARG A 443 1.82 -9.99 -10.85
N GLY A 444 2.78 -9.09 -10.68
CA GLY A 444 3.93 -8.94 -11.56
C GLY A 444 3.75 -7.91 -12.68
N VAL A 445 2.50 -7.62 -13.07
CA VAL A 445 2.14 -6.54 -13.99
C VAL A 445 0.92 -5.76 -13.48
N LYS A 446 0.80 -4.49 -13.85
CA LYS A 446 -0.40 -3.67 -13.67
C LYS A 446 -1.53 -4.16 -14.57
N THR A 447 -2.76 -3.76 -14.23
CA THR A 447 -3.96 -4.14 -15.00
C THR A 447 -5.00 -3.03 -14.99
N ASN A 448 -5.84 -2.98 -16.02
CA ASN A 448 -6.98 -2.06 -16.13
C ASN A 448 -8.18 -2.40 -15.21
N ILE A 449 -8.10 -3.46 -14.38
CA ILE A 449 -9.19 -3.91 -13.48
C ILE A 449 -9.79 -2.78 -12.63
N PRO A 450 -9.01 -1.91 -11.95
CA PRO A 450 -9.59 -0.86 -11.11
C PRO A 450 -10.48 0.11 -11.89
N PHE A 451 -10.13 0.39 -13.14
CA PHE A 451 -10.94 1.23 -14.04
C PHE A 451 -12.23 0.50 -14.45
N LEU A 452 -12.12 -0.76 -14.87
CA LEU A 452 -13.28 -1.59 -15.24
C LEU A 452 -14.29 -1.71 -14.09
N THR A 453 -13.81 -1.91 -12.86
CA THR A 453 -14.64 -1.96 -11.66
C THR A 453 -15.44 -0.67 -11.46
N ARG A 454 -14.83 0.52 -11.65
CA ARG A 454 -15.59 1.77 -11.55
C ARG A 454 -16.60 1.92 -12.69
N LEU A 455 -16.20 1.55 -13.91
CA LEU A 455 -17.01 1.68 -15.12
C LEU A 455 -18.29 0.84 -15.04
N VAL A 456 -18.21 -0.44 -14.68
CA VAL A 456 -19.39 -1.33 -14.63
C VAL A 456 -20.35 -0.99 -13.49
N ASN A 457 -19.89 -0.24 -12.48
CA ASN A 457 -20.71 0.26 -11.37
C ASN A 457 -21.16 1.72 -11.58
N HIS A 458 -20.81 2.36 -12.70
CA HIS A 458 -21.17 3.75 -12.94
C HIS A 458 -22.69 3.89 -13.17
N PRO A 459 -23.38 4.89 -12.57
CA PRO A 459 -24.83 5.04 -12.71
C PRO A 459 -25.32 5.07 -14.15
N THR A 460 -24.65 5.82 -15.04
CA THR A 460 -25.00 5.89 -16.47
C THR A 460 -24.86 4.55 -17.19
N PHE A 461 -23.87 3.74 -16.81
CA PHE A 461 -23.68 2.40 -17.38
C PHE A 461 -24.80 1.46 -16.92
N LEU A 462 -25.09 1.44 -15.62
CA LEU A 462 -26.15 0.60 -15.04
C LEU A 462 -27.55 0.99 -15.51
N ALA A 463 -27.75 2.27 -15.82
CA ALA A 463 -28.98 2.76 -16.42
C ALA A 463 -29.14 2.33 -17.89
N GLY A 464 -28.09 1.85 -18.57
CA GLY A 464 -28.14 1.49 -19.98
C GLY A 464 -28.10 2.70 -20.92
N GLU A 465 -27.54 3.83 -20.47
CA GLU A 465 -27.54 5.13 -21.17
C GLU A 465 -26.15 5.52 -21.69
N ALA A 466 -25.21 4.58 -21.72
CA ALA A 466 -23.85 4.83 -22.17
C ALA A 466 -23.81 5.25 -23.66
N THR A 467 -23.09 6.33 -23.95
CA THR A 467 -22.75 6.76 -25.32
C THR A 467 -21.26 6.53 -25.59
N THR A 468 -20.84 6.66 -26.85
CA THR A 468 -19.43 6.59 -27.29
C THR A 468 -18.49 7.55 -26.56
N ARG A 469 -19.03 8.54 -25.85
CA ARG A 469 -18.28 9.56 -25.11
C ARG A 469 -18.31 9.39 -23.59
N LEU A 470 -18.93 8.35 -23.05
CA LEU A 470 -19.06 8.15 -21.60
C LEU A 470 -17.69 8.25 -20.90
N ILE A 471 -16.69 7.47 -21.34
CA ILE A 471 -15.37 7.45 -20.70
C ILE A 471 -14.67 8.80 -20.84
N ASP A 472 -14.72 9.40 -22.04
CA ASP A 472 -14.04 10.65 -22.36
C ASP A 472 -14.63 11.87 -21.62
N THR A 473 -15.86 11.78 -21.12
CA THR A 473 -16.59 12.89 -20.45
C THR A 473 -16.80 12.68 -18.94
N THR A 474 -16.25 11.59 -18.36
CA THR A 474 -16.48 11.20 -16.96
C THR A 474 -15.15 11.10 -16.17
N PRO A 475 -14.55 12.21 -15.72
CA PRO A 475 -13.25 12.23 -15.05
C PRO A 475 -13.16 11.38 -13.77
N GLU A 476 -14.28 11.17 -13.08
CA GLU A 476 -14.36 10.37 -11.87
C GLU A 476 -14.05 8.89 -12.08
N LEU A 477 -14.16 8.35 -13.30
CA LEU A 477 -13.73 6.99 -13.64
C LEU A 477 -12.22 6.78 -13.44
N PHE A 478 -11.43 7.85 -13.52
CA PHE A 478 -9.97 7.82 -13.38
C PHE A 478 -9.50 8.08 -11.94
N ARG A 479 -10.42 8.36 -11.00
CA ARG A 479 -10.09 8.46 -9.58
C ARG A 479 -10.01 7.05 -8.98
N LEU A 480 -8.89 6.36 -9.15
CA LEU A 480 -8.77 4.95 -8.75
C LEU A 480 -8.64 4.81 -7.22
N PRO A 481 -9.31 3.83 -6.58
CA PRO A 481 -9.11 3.56 -5.16
C PRO A 481 -7.70 2.99 -4.90
N ARG A 482 -7.01 3.46 -3.85
CA ARG A 482 -5.73 2.89 -3.43
C ARG A 482 -5.94 1.48 -2.89
N ARG A 483 -5.37 0.47 -3.56
CA ARG A 483 -5.44 -0.93 -3.11
C ARG A 483 -4.56 -1.10 -1.87
N ARG A 484 -5.12 -1.66 -0.79
CA ARG A 484 -4.36 -2.00 0.43
C ARG A 484 -3.51 -3.25 0.15
N ASP A 485 -2.18 -3.14 0.23
CA ASP A 485 -1.24 -4.25 -0.03
C ASP A 485 -0.54 -4.76 1.25
N ARG A 486 -1.30 -4.85 2.34
CA ARG A 486 -0.78 -5.11 3.70
C ARG A 486 0.07 -6.39 3.81
N ALA A 487 -0.41 -7.49 3.22
CA ALA A 487 0.29 -8.77 3.30
C ALA A 487 1.64 -8.73 2.58
N THR A 488 1.70 -8.15 1.37
CA THR A 488 2.95 -8.01 0.62
C THR A 488 3.96 -7.16 1.40
N LYS A 489 3.53 -6.02 1.93
CA LYS A 489 4.40 -5.13 2.73
C LYS A 489 4.99 -5.84 3.97
N LEU A 490 4.16 -6.62 4.66
CA LEU A 490 4.59 -7.41 5.82
C LEU A 490 5.56 -8.53 5.43
N LEU A 491 5.32 -9.23 4.30
CA LEU A 491 6.26 -10.21 3.76
C LEU A 491 7.58 -9.56 3.33
N THR A 492 7.56 -8.34 2.79
CA THR A 492 8.78 -7.60 2.45
C THR A 492 9.60 -7.30 3.71
N PHE A 493 8.97 -6.89 4.82
CA PHE A 493 9.67 -6.69 6.09
C PHE A 493 10.30 -7.97 6.63
N LEU A 494 9.55 -9.08 6.62
CA LEU A 494 10.07 -10.40 7.01
C LEU A 494 11.22 -10.83 6.10
N GLY A 495 11.07 -10.67 4.79
CA GLY A 495 12.11 -10.98 3.81
C GLY A 495 13.38 -10.16 4.03
N GLU A 496 13.25 -8.85 4.31
CA GLU A 496 14.38 -7.99 4.67
C GLU A 496 15.05 -8.42 5.96
N THR A 497 14.28 -8.80 6.97
CA THR A 497 14.82 -9.27 8.25
C THR A 497 15.54 -10.62 8.08
N ILE A 498 15.01 -11.51 7.25
CA ILE A 498 15.64 -12.82 6.92
C ILE A 498 16.96 -12.63 6.17
N VAL A 499 17.00 -11.71 5.18
CA VAL A 499 18.19 -11.52 4.32
C VAL A 499 19.25 -10.67 5.01
N ASN A 500 18.86 -9.57 5.64
CA ASN A 500 19.79 -8.55 6.14
C ASN A 500 19.96 -8.55 7.67
N GLY A 501 19.13 -9.29 8.39
CA GLY A 501 19.04 -9.20 9.85
C GLY A 501 18.40 -7.88 10.33
N ASN A 502 18.19 -7.78 11.63
CA ASN A 502 17.70 -6.55 12.27
C ASN A 502 18.85 -5.85 13.01
N PRO A 503 19.19 -4.59 12.65
CA PRO A 503 20.33 -3.87 13.24
C PRO A 503 20.22 -3.66 14.76
N LEU A 504 19.04 -3.79 15.35
CA LEU A 504 18.85 -3.69 16.80
C LEU A 504 19.46 -4.86 17.57
N VAL A 505 19.55 -6.04 16.95
CA VAL A 505 20.00 -7.28 17.60
C VAL A 505 21.24 -7.90 16.96
N THR A 506 21.63 -7.45 15.77
CA THR A 506 22.87 -7.90 15.11
C THR A 506 24.08 -7.65 16.01
N GLY A 507 24.91 -8.70 16.20
CA GLY A 507 26.11 -8.64 17.03
C GLY A 507 25.86 -8.72 18.55
N ARG A 508 24.61 -8.93 18.97
CA ARG A 508 24.23 -9.10 20.39
C ARG A 508 23.87 -10.57 20.69
N PRO A 509 23.86 -11.00 21.96
CA PRO A 509 23.42 -12.35 22.33
C PRO A 509 21.99 -12.64 21.82
N PRO A 510 21.78 -13.67 20.98
CA PRO A 510 20.47 -13.94 20.41
C PRO A 510 19.51 -14.54 21.46
N ALA A 511 18.22 -14.26 21.30
CA ALA A 511 17.17 -14.99 22.00
C ALA A 511 17.07 -16.42 21.46
N VAL A 512 16.98 -17.40 22.35
CA VAL A 512 16.85 -18.82 21.99
C VAL A 512 15.38 -19.21 21.80
N ARG A 513 14.48 -18.61 22.58
CA ARG A 513 13.04 -18.92 22.53
C ARG A 513 12.40 -18.39 21.25
N ARG A 514 11.71 -19.27 20.53
CA ARG A 514 10.86 -18.93 19.38
C ARG A 514 9.37 -19.16 19.64
N GLU A 515 9.06 -20.07 20.56
CA GLU A 515 7.68 -20.41 20.91
C GLU A 515 6.96 -19.25 21.61
N PRO A 516 5.66 -19.04 21.34
CA PRO A 516 4.85 -18.07 22.07
C PRO A 516 4.96 -18.23 23.59
N ALA A 517 4.93 -17.13 24.32
CA ALA A 517 4.84 -17.17 25.79
C ALA A 517 3.48 -17.77 26.22
N PRO A 518 3.44 -18.63 27.25
CA PRO A 518 2.21 -19.27 27.70
C PRO A 518 1.30 -18.25 28.38
N VAL A 519 0.11 -18.03 27.80
CA VAL A 519 -0.91 -17.13 28.36
C VAL A 519 -1.75 -17.89 29.38
N PRO A 520 -2.02 -17.33 30.58
CA PRO A 520 -2.92 -17.93 31.56
C PRO A 520 -4.32 -18.19 31.01
N GLU A 521 -4.94 -19.28 31.42
CA GLU A 521 -6.33 -19.56 31.06
C GLU A 521 -7.27 -18.59 31.80
N ILE A 522 -8.17 -17.96 31.04
CA ILE A 522 -9.20 -17.07 31.58
C ILE A 522 -10.59 -17.44 31.08
N PRO A 523 -11.66 -17.14 31.83
CA PRO A 523 -13.03 -17.41 31.38
C PRO A 523 -13.39 -16.58 30.14
N THR A 524 -13.56 -17.24 28.99
CA THR A 524 -13.68 -16.58 27.67
C THR A 524 -14.97 -15.79 27.46
N ALA A 525 -16.00 -16.03 28.26
CA ALA A 525 -17.33 -15.40 28.15
C ALA A 525 -17.67 -14.49 29.34
N ALA A 526 -16.81 -14.40 30.36
CA ALA A 526 -17.05 -13.55 31.51
C ALA A 526 -16.60 -12.12 31.23
N LYS A 527 -17.32 -11.14 31.77
CA LYS A 527 -16.79 -9.77 31.84
C LYS A 527 -15.70 -9.74 32.92
N PRO A 528 -14.64 -8.94 32.73
CA PRO A 528 -13.67 -8.68 33.79
C PRO A 528 -14.36 -8.22 35.09
N PRO A 529 -13.87 -8.59 36.28
CA PRO A 529 -14.41 -8.10 37.55
C PRO A 529 -14.29 -6.57 37.66
N ARG A 530 -15.15 -5.95 38.47
CA ARG A 530 -15.10 -4.49 38.74
C ARG A 530 -13.72 -4.10 39.27
N GLY A 531 -13.09 -3.08 38.66
CA GLY A 531 -11.79 -2.56 39.08
C GLY A 531 -11.79 -1.05 39.30
N THR A 532 -10.60 -0.46 39.43
CA THR A 532 -10.42 0.97 39.74
C THR A 532 -10.87 1.92 38.64
N ALA A 533 -10.80 1.51 37.36
CA ALA A 533 -11.32 2.34 36.27
C ALA A 533 -12.85 2.42 36.30
N ASP A 534 -13.53 1.38 36.77
CA ASP A 534 -14.98 1.41 36.95
C ASP A 534 -15.38 2.37 38.07
N ILE A 535 -14.65 2.35 39.20
CA ILE A 535 -14.87 3.30 40.31
C ILE A 535 -14.68 4.74 39.84
N PHE A 536 -13.59 5.02 39.11
CA PHE A 536 -13.35 6.35 38.56
C PHE A 536 -14.44 6.81 37.58
N ARG A 537 -14.90 5.91 36.70
CA ARG A 537 -15.96 6.20 35.72
C ARG A 537 -17.31 6.44 36.39
N GLU A 538 -17.62 5.70 37.46
CA GLU A 538 -18.90 5.76 38.17
C GLU A 538 -18.98 6.92 39.17
N GLU A 539 -17.88 7.21 39.88
CA GLU A 539 -17.88 8.11 41.03
C GLU A 539 -16.98 9.35 40.85
N GLY A 540 -16.27 9.45 39.72
CA GLY A 540 -15.34 10.55 39.44
C GLY A 540 -14.09 10.53 40.33
N VAL A 541 -13.27 11.57 40.21
CA VAL A 541 -11.99 11.66 40.94
C VAL A 541 -12.18 11.77 42.46
N ASP A 542 -13.19 12.51 42.92
CA ASP A 542 -13.49 12.65 44.35
C ASP A 542 -13.96 11.33 44.97
N GLY A 543 -14.73 10.54 44.22
CA GLY A 543 -15.13 9.19 44.59
C GLY A 543 -13.93 8.25 44.68
N LEU A 544 -13.05 8.29 43.67
CA LEU A 544 -11.82 7.50 43.68
C LEU A 544 -10.90 7.87 44.86
N VAL A 545 -10.67 9.16 45.13
CA VAL A 545 -9.84 9.63 46.26
C VAL A 545 -10.42 9.17 47.60
N ARG A 546 -11.75 9.22 47.75
CA ARG A 546 -12.41 8.68 48.94
C ARG A 546 -12.23 7.17 49.04
N TRP A 547 -12.44 6.44 47.95
CA TRP A 547 -12.25 5.00 47.89
C TRP A 547 -10.82 4.59 48.29
N ILE A 548 -9.79 5.31 47.82
CA ILE A 548 -8.38 5.09 48.18
C ILE A 548 -8.20 5.23 49.70
N ARG A 549 -8.76 6.29 50.31
CA ARG A 549 -8.65 6.54 51.76
C ARG A 549 -9.33 5.45 52.60
N ASP A 550 -10.40 4.85 52.08
CA ASP A 550 -11.14 3.78 52.76
C ASP A 550 -10.42 2.43 52.70
N GLN A 551 -9.37 2.28 51.86
CA GLN A 551 -8.61 1.04 51.76
C GLN A 551 -7.68 0.86 52.97
N LYS A 552 -7.79 -0.30 53.61
CA LYS A 552 -6.88 -0.72 54.68
C LYS A 552 -5.57 -1.31 54.16
N GLY A 553 -5.63 -2.04 53.05
CA GLY A 553 -4.48 -2.66 52.41
C GLY A 553 -3.62 -1.67 51.63
N LEU A 554 -2.34 -2.01 51.40
CA LEU A 554 -1.53 -1.28 50.43
C LEU A 554 -2.02 -1.59 49.00
N LEU A 555 -2.43 -0.55 48.28
CA LEU A 555 -2.76 -0.63 46.87
C LEU A 555 -1.49 -0.63 46.02
N LEU A 556 -1.50 -1.36 44.90
CA LEU A 556 -0.31 -1.53 44.06
C LEU A 556 -0.56 -1.12 42.61
N THR A 557 0.40 -0.36 42.07
CA THR A 557 0.53 -0.06 40.65
C THR A 557 1.53 -1.02 40.04
N ASP A 558 1.16 -1.72 38.96
CA ASP A 558 2.13 -2.54 38.21
C ASP A 558 2.86 -1.68 37.16
N THR A 559 4.19 -1.64 37.23
CA THR A 559 5.06 -0.91 36.29
C THR A 559 5.67 -1.79 35.19
N THR A 560 5.30 -3.07 35.12
CA THR A 560 5.85 -4.07 34.19
C THR A 560 5.80 -3.60 32.73
N MET A 561 4.71 -2.94 32.32
CA MET A 561 4.49 -2.49 30.94
C MET A 561 5.14 -1.13 30.62
N ARG A 562 5.81 -0.46 31.57
CA ARG A 562 6.46 0.84 31.35
C ARG A 562 7.85 0.90 31.99
N ASP A 563 7.93 1.14 33.30
CA ASP A 563 9.21 1.47 33.92
C ASP A 563 10.15 0.28 34.08
N ALA A 564 9.58 -0.91 34.30
CA ALA A 564 10.35 -2.12 34.47
C ALA A 564 11.20 -2.44 33.23
N HIS A 565 10.57 -2.52 32.06
CA HIS A 565 11.30 -2.77 30.81
C HIS A 565 12.09 -1.55 30.32
N GLN A 566 11.70 -0.33 30.71
CA GLN A 566 12.55 0.85 30.51
C GLN A 566 13.88 0.72 31.27
N SER A 567 13.85 0.15 32.48
CA SER A 567 15.02 -0.02 33.35
C SER A 567 15.86 -1.24 33.00
N LEU A 568 15.23 -2.34 32.60
CA LEU A 568 15.89 -3.64 32.40
C LEU A 568 16.20 -3.97 30.93
N LEU A 569 15.34 -3.53 30.01
CA LEU A 569 15.32 -3.99 28.61
C LEU A 569 15.38 -2.81 27.61
N ALA A 570 15.96 -1.69 28.03
CA ALA A 570 16.10 -0.48 27.25
C ALA A 570 14.79 0.02 26.58
N THR A 571 13.63 -0.24 27.20
CA THR A 571 12.30 0.12 26.68
C THR A 571 11.94 -0.60 25.37
N ARG A 572 12.26 -1.89 25.25
CA ARG A 572 12.06 -2.66 24.01
C ARG A 572 10.85 -3.59 24.00
N VAL A 573 10.12 -3.73 25.11
CA VAL A 573 8.91 -4.59 25.12
C VAL A 573 7.87 -4.03 24.15
N ARG A 574 7.41 -4.90 23.24
CA ARG A 574 6.52 -4.62 22.11
C ARG A 574 5.06 -4.75 22.49
N THR A 575 4.20 -4.10 21.70
CA THR A 575 2.74 -4.12 21.89
C THR A 575 2.16 -5.53 21.80
N ASP A 576 2.66 -6.38 20.89
CA ASP A 576 2.23 -7.80 20.75
C ASP A 576 2.32 -8.56 22.08
N ASP A 577 3.44 -8.48 22.78
CA ASP A 577 3.63 -9.19 24.05
C ASP A 577 2.78 -8.58 25.19
N MET A 578 2.53 -7.26 25.17
CA MET A 578 1.65 -6.63 26.15
C MET A 578 0.18 -7.02 25.94
N LEU A 579 -0.29 -7.06 24.69
CA LEU A 579 -1.68 -7.37 24.34
C LEU A 579 -2.04 -8.83 24.58
N ARG A 580 -1.09 -9.76 24.37
CA ARG A 580 -1.32 -11.20 24.61
C ARG A 580 -1.68 -11.51 26.06
N ILE A 581 -1.11 -10.77 27.02
CA ILE A 581 -1.35 -10.99 28.46
C ILE A 581 -2.39 -10.02 29.06
N ALA A 582 -2.72 -8.93 28.37
CA ALA A 582 -3.64 -7.90 28.85
C ALA A 582 -5.01 -8.46 29.32
N PRO A 583 -5.71 -9.36 28.59
CA PRO A 583 -6.96 -9.94 29.09
C PRO A 583 -6.80 -10.70 30.41
N ALA A 584 -5.63 -11.29 30.66
CA ALA A 584 -5.35 -11.99 31.91
C ALA A 584 -5.19 -11.00 33.08
N TYR A 585 -4.53 -9.85 32.87
CA TYR A 585 -4.49 -8.77 33.85
C TYR A 585 -5.89 -8.34 34.29
N ALA A 586 -6.78 -8.11 33.32
CA ALA A 586 -8.15 -7.67 33.58
C ALA A 586 -8.93 -8.64 34.48
N HIS A 587 -8.68 -9.95 34.36
CA HIS A 587 -9.41 -10.99 35.10
C HIS A 587 -8.73 -11.42 36.40
N LEU A 588 -7.40 -11.55 36.39
CA LEU A 588 -6.62 -12.14 37.47
C LEU A 588 -6.13 -11.10 38.48
N ALA A 589 -5.97 -9.84 38.06
CA ALA A 589 -5.51 -8.77 38.94
C ALA A 589 -6.38 -7.49 38.89
N PRO A 590 -7.73 -7.59 38.92
CA PRO A 590 -8.61 -6.41 38.87
C PRO A 590 -8.45 -5.46 40.07
N GLN A 591 -7.78 -5.91 41.14
CA GLN A 591 -7.53 -5.13 42.36
C GLN A 591 -6.29 -4.22 42.27
N LEU A 592 -5.53 -4.27 41.17
CA LEU A 592 -4.46 -3.31 40.93
C LEU A 592 -5.01 -1.89 40.95
N PHE A 593 -4.26 -0.95 41.55
CA PHE A 593 -4.63 0.45 41.51
C PHE A 593 -4.61 0.95 40.07
N SER A 594 -3.48 0.77 39.38
CA SER A 594 -3.31 1.13 37.99
C SER A 594 -2.27 0.23 37.31
N LEU A 595 -2.30 0.23 35.97
CA LEU A 595 -1.22 -0.26 35.12
C LEU A 595 -0.44 0.93 34.59
N GLU A 596 0.81 1.09 35.03
CA GLU A 596 1.70 2.05 34.41
C GLU A 596 2.23 1.46 33.11
N MET A 597 1.72 1.96 31.98
CA MET A 597 1.87 1.33 30.67
C MET A 597 2.27 2.32 29.56
N TRP A 598 2.46 3.59 29.90
CA TRP A 598 2.69 4.66 28.93
C TRP A 598 3.52 5.83 29.46
N GLY A 599 3.94 6.72 28.55
CA GLY A 599 4.82 7.84 28.90
C GLY A 599 6.26 7.40 29.18
N GLY A 600 7.04 8.28 29.80
CA GLY A 600 8.49 8.08 29.89
C GLY A 600 9.12 7.90 28.50
N ALA A 601 10.00 6.91 28.34
CA ALA A 601 10.68 6.66 27.06
C ALA A 601 9.81 5.93 26.02
N THR A 602 8.70 5.31 26.42
CA THR A 602 7.92 4.39 25.57
C THR A 602 7.38 5.05 24.30
N PHE A 603 7.06 6.34 24.36
CA PHE A 603 6.46 7.07 23.24
C PHE A 603 7.45 7.21 22.06
N ASP A 604 8.69 7.63 22.32
CA ASP A 604 9.75 7.68 21.29
C ASP A 604 10.19 6.28 20.86
N THR A 605 10.42 5.38 21.81
CA THR A 605 11.06 4.08 21.50
C THR A 605 10.16 3.15 20.70
N SER A 606 8.85 3.21 20.92
CA SER A 606 7.86 2.47 20.10
C SER A 606 7.96 2.86 18.63
N MET A 607 7.96 4.16 18.31
CA MET A 607 8.09 4.62 16.92
C MET A 607 9.50 4.42 16.36
N ARG A 608 10.52 4.84 17.11
CA ARG A 608 11.91 4.89 16.64
C ARG A 608 12.46 3.50 16.38
N PHE A 609 12.28 2.59 17.34
CA PHE A 609 12.94 1.28 17.33
C PHE A 609 11.97 0.14 17.03
N LEU A 610 10.78 0.15 17.62
CA LEU A 610 9.82 -0.96 17.47
C LEU A 610 8.90 -0.79 16.26
N LYS A 611 8.94 0.38 15.63
CA LYS A 611 8.17 0.74 14.43
C LYS A 611 6.66 0.54 14.62
N GLU A 612 6.17 0.90 15.80
CA GLU A 612 4.76 0.80 16.18
C GLU A 612 4.24 2.11 16.78
N SER A 613 2.92 2.32 16.69
CA SER A 613 2.28 3.53 17.21
C SER A 613 2.09 3.44 18.73
N PRO A 614 2.60 4.40 19.52
CA PRO A 614 2.29 4.44 20.95
C PRO A 614 0.78 4.63 21.16
N TRP A 615 0.11 5.43 20.32
CA TRP A 615 -1.33 5.71 20.45
C TRP A 615 -2.18 4.47 20.26
N GLN A 616 -1.81 3.62 19.30
CA GLN A 616 -2.49 2.36 19.06
C GLN A 616 -2.28 1.41 20.23
N ARG A 617 -1.06 1.33 20.77
CA ARG A 617 -0.76 0.56 21.99
C ARG A 617 -1.66 0.97 23.16
N LEU A 618 -1.85 2.27 23.40
CA LEU A 618 -2.74 2.75 24.46
C LEU A 618 -4.18 2.31 24.20
N ALA A 619 -4.70 2.57 23.00
CA ALA A 619 -6.08 2.22 22.65
C ALA A 619 -6.35 0.71 22.79
N ASP A 620 -5.47 -0.14 22.26
CA ASP A 620 -5.64 -1.59 22.28
C ASP A 620 -5.52 -2.14 23.71
N LEU A 621 -4.58 -1.63 24.52
CA LEU A 621 -4.45 -2.05 25.92
C LEU A 621 -5.65 -1.58 26.76
N ARG A 622 -6.17 -0.37 26.50
CA ARG A 622 -7.37 0.13 27.17
C ARG A 622 -8.60 -0.72 26.86
N GLU A 623 -8.73 -1.18 25.62
CA GLU A 623 -9.80 -2.10 25.21
C GLU A 623 -9.63 -3.48 25.87
N ALA A 624 -8.41 -4.03 25.87
CA ALA A 624 -8.12 -5.34 26.44
C ALA A 624 -8.19 -5.37 27.98
N VAL A 625 -7.92 -4.24 28.65
CA VAL A 625 -8.02 -4.07 30.11
C VAL A 625 -8.96 -2.91 30.40
N PRO A 626 -10.29 -3.09 30.39
CA PRO A 626 -11.26 -1.99 30.52
C PRO A 626 -11.58 -1.55 31.97
N ASN A 627 -11.13 -2.32 32.96
CA ASN A 627 -11.53 -2.23 34.37
C ASN A 627 -10.42 -1.72 35.32
N ILE A 628 -9.15 -1.71 34.92
CA ILE A 628 -8.02 -1.19 35.72
C ILE A 628 -7.62 0.20 35.21
N LEU A 629 -7.26 1.14 36.09
CA LEU A 629 -6.79 2.47 35.67
C LEU A 629 -5.52 2.36 34.81
N THR A 630 -5.44 3.13 33.74
CA THR A 630 -4.22 3.28 32.94
C THR A 630 -3.42 4.47 33.47
N GLN A 631 -2.12 4.29 33.64
CA GLN A 631 -1.24 5.32 34.19
C GLN A 631 -0.07 5.62 33.26
N MET A 632 0.30 6.90 33.18
CA MET A 632 1.49 7.35 32.47
C MET A 632 2.38 8.27 33.29
N LEU A 633 3.68 8.27 32.95
CA LEU A 633 4.64 9.26 33.42
C LEU A 633 4.70 10.44 32.43
N LEU A 634 4.37 11.65 32.90
CA LEU A 634 4.36 12.88 32.11
C LEU A 634 5.36 13.89 32.67
N ARG A 635 6.31 14.36 31.84
CA ARG A 635 7.18 15.47 32.23
C ARG A 635 6.51 16.79 31.89
N ALA A 636 6.35 17.67 32.88
CA ALA A 636 5.42 18.78 32.76
C ALA A 636 5.71 19.78 31.61
N SER A 637 6.96 20.19 31.42
CA SER A 637 7.32 21.19 30.40
C SER A 637 7.41 20.65 28.98
N ASN A 638 7.47 19.32 28.83
CA ASN A 638 7.81 18.69 27.55
C ASN A 638 6.86 17.57 27.14
N ALA A 639 5.83 17.30 27.94
CA ALA A 639 5.00 16.09 27.88
C ALA A 639 5.88 14.81 27.89
N VAL A 640 6.09 14.22 26.71
CA VAL A 640 6.95 13.04 26.50
C VAL A 640 8.22 13.35 25.72
N GLY A 641 8.33 14.53 25.10
CA GLY A 641 9.42 14.92 24.20
C GLY A 641 10.76 15.23 24.87
N TYR A 642 11.74 15.69 24.08
CA TYR A 642 13.13 15.92 24.54
C TYR A 642 13.52 17.38 24.75
N THR A 643 12.67 18.34 24.34
CA THR A 643 12.89 19.79 24.50
C THR A 643 11.63 20.46 25.06
N ASN A 644 11.71 21.72 25.51
CA ASN A 644 10.51 22.44 25.96
C ASN A 644 9.60 22.72 24.77
N TYR A 645 8.29 22.70 25.03
CA TYR A 645 7.29 23.06 24.05
C TYR A 645 6.41 24.20 24.58
N PRO A 646 5.81 25.00 23.68
CA PRO A 646 4.80 25.97 24.09
C PRO A 646 3.58 25.27 24.70
N ASP A 647 2.88 25.98 25.58
CA ASP A 647 1.80 25.44 26.41
C ASP A 647 0.69 24.75 25.61
N ASN A 648 0.39 25.25 24.41
CA ASN A 648 -0.65 24.68 23.55
C ASN A 648 -0.31 23.27 23.05
N VAL A 649 0.98 22.90 22.96
CA VAL A 649 1.40 21.54 22.59
C VAL A 649 1.24 20.58 23.76
N VAL A 650 1.62 21.00 24.97
CA VAL A 650 1.45 20.19 26.19
C VAL A 650 -0.03 19.95 26.46
N ARG A 651 -0.85 21.01 26.39
CA ARG A 651 -2.31 20.93 26.54
C ARG A 651 -2.94 20.00 25.50
N LEU A 652 -2.55 20.13 24.23
CA LEU A 652 -3.02 19.24 23.16
C LEU A 652 -2.65 17.78 23.43
N PHE A 653 -1.41 17.51 23.84
CA PHE A 653 -0.97 16.14 24.14
C PHE A 653 -1.82 15.51 25.25
N VAL A 654 -2.05 16.24 26.35
CA VAL A 654 -2.84 15.76 27.48
C VAL A 654 -4.28 15.46 27.05
N ARG A 655 -4.91 16.38 26.32
CA ARG A 655 -6.25 16.19 25.76
C ARG A 655 -6.34 14.91 24.93
N GLU A 656 -5.43 14.74 23.97
CA GLU A 656 -5.44 13.56 23.10
C GLU A 656 -5.15 12.25 23.87
N ALA A 657 -4.33 12.31 24.92
CA ALA A 657 -4.06 11.17 25.81
C ALA A 657 -5.29 10.77 26.63
N VAL A 658 -6.01 11.72 27.23
CA VAL A 658 -7.28 11.44 27.93
C VAL A 658 -8.30 10.84 26.96
N GLN A 659 -8.48 11.44 25.78
CA GLN A 659 -9.41 10.93 24.75
C GLN A 659 -9.03 9.55 24.21
N ALA A 660 -7.76 9.16 24.28
CA ALA A 660 -7.29 7.83 23.92
C ALA A 660 -7.49 6.78 25.04
N GLY A 661 -7.86 7.21 26.25
CA GLY A 661 -8.15 6.34 27.39
C GLY A 661 -7.07 6.29 28.46
N MET A 662 -6.25 7.34 28.59
CA MET A 662 -5.33 7.52 29.72
C MET A 662 -6.08 8.08 30.94
N ASP A 663 -5.98 7.42 32.09
CA ASP A 663 -6.70 7.85 33.31
C ASP A 663 -5.81 8.67 34.25
N VAL A 664 -4.62 8.17 34.60
CA VAL A 664 -3.72 8.75 35.61
C VAL A 664 -2.48 9.35 34.97
N PHE A 665 -2.24 10.63 35.24
CA PHE A 665 -1.06 11.36 34.79
C PHE A 665 -0.17 11.66 35.99
N ARG A 666 0.93 10.90 36.09
CA ARG A 666 2.00 11.20 37.04
C ARG A 666 2.84 12.34 36.48
N VAL A 667 2.51 13.57 36.87
CA VAL A 667 3.15 14.80 36.41
C VAL A 667 4.36 15.09 37.29
N PHE A 668 5.54 15.24 36.69
CA PHE A 668 6.76 15.59 37.41
C PHE A 668 7.58 16.67 36.68
N ASP A 669 8.40 17.38 37.44
CA ASP A 669 9.45 18.25 36.94
C ASP A 669 10.83 17.73 37.35
N ALA A 670 11.83 17.87 36.47
CA ALA A 670 13.15 17.28 36.69
C ALA A 670 13.98 17.98 37.78
N LEU A 671 13.54 19.17 38.22
CA LEU A 671 14.15 19.97 39.28
C LEU A 671 13.15 20.25 40.43
N ASN A 672 12.00 19.56 40.45
CA ASN A 672 10.89 19.81 41.38
C ASN A 672 10.39 21.26 41.36
N TRP A 673 10.41 21.89 40.19
CA TRP A 673 9.95 23.26 40.04
C TRP A 673 8.44 23.30 39.79
N GLU A 674 7.68 23.65 40.83
CA GLU A 674 6.21 23.64 40.80
C GLU A 674 5.61 24.54 39.71
N GLU A 675 6.22 25.70 39.43
CA GLU A 675 5.75 26.59 38.36
C GLU A 675 5.79 25.91 36.98
N ASN A 676 6.78 25.05 36.75
CA ASN A 676 6.91 24.31 35.50
C ASN A 676 5.89 23.17 35.38
N MET A 677 5.26 22.78 36.50
CA MET A 677 4.25 21.72 36.57
C MET A 677 2.84 22.20 36.22
N ARG A 678 2.53 23.48 36.47
CA ARG A 678 1.17 24.04 36.40
C ARG A 678 0.45 23.74 35.10
N VAL A 679 1.06 24.01 33.95
CA VAL A 679 0.42 23.86 32.63
C VAL A 679 -0.07 22.43 32.39
N ALA A 680 0.75 21.43 32.75
CA ALA A 680 0.39 20.03 32.59
C ALA A 680 -0.66 19.59 33.63
N MET A 681 -0.53 20.03 34.87
CA MET A 681 -1.51 19.75 35.93
C MET A 681 -2.89 20.31 35.57
N ASP A 682 -2.95 21.58 35.19
CA ASP A 682 -4.19 22.26 34.78
C ASP A 682 -4.82 21.54 33.58
N ALA A 683 -4.03 21.20 32.57
CA ALA A 683 -4.53 20.46 31.40
C ALA A 683 -5.14 19.10 31.77
N VAL A 684 -4.50 18.35 32.68
CA VAL A 684 -5.01 17.04 33.11
C VAL A 684 -6.34 17.21 33.83
N ILE A 685 -6.44 18.19 34.73
CA ILE A 685 -7.66 18.45 35.51
C ILE A 685 -8.79 18.93 34.59
N GLU A 686 -8.51 19.88 33.70
CA GLU A 686 -9.49 20.45 32.76
C GLU A 686 -10.06 19.39 31.80
N GLU A 687 -9.24 18.44 31.34
CA GLU A 687 -9.66 17.35 30.45
C GLU A 687 -10.32 16.18 31.19
N GLY A 688 -10.39 16.24 32.53
CA GLY A 688 -11.05 15.22 33.37
C GLY A 688 -10.19 13.99 33.68
N GLY A 689 -8.87 14.09 33.56
CA GLY A 689 -7.93 13.05 33.99
C GLY A 689 -7.54 13.16 35.48
N ILE A 690 -6.87 12.14 36.00
CA ILE A 690 -6.39 12.10 37.39
C ILE A 690 -4.96 12.68 37.44
N CYS A 691 -4.85 13.92 37.89
CA CYS A 691 -3.55 14.57 38.16
C CYS A 691 -2.88 14.04 39.45
N GLU A 692 -1.81 13.26 39.28
CA GLU A 692 -0.89 12.85 40.34
C GLU A 692 0.38 13.70 40.29
N ALA A 693 0.51 14.67 41.20
CA ALA A 693 1.66 15.59 41.20
C ALA A 693 2.85 14.98 41.95
N SER A 694 3.99 14.88 41.28
CA SER A 694 5.16 14.15 41.77
C SER A 694 6.22 15.06 42.36
N ILE A 695 6.78 14.63 43.48
CA ILE A 695 7.99 15.17 44.09
C ILE A 695 9.11 14.15 43.90
N CYS A 696 10.14 14.50 43.13
CA CYS A 696 11.32 13.66 42.97
C CYS A 696 12.13 13.67 44.28
N TYR A 697 12.43 12.50 44.84
CA TYR A 697 13.22 12.37 46.05
C TYR A 697 14.72 12.36 45.73
N THR A 698 15.51 13.16 46.45
CA THR A 698 16.97 13.19 46.37
C THR A 698 17.56 13.53 47.75
N GLY A 699 18.83 13.22 47.99
CA GLY A 699 19.41 13.44 49.30
C GLY A 699 19.10 12.35 50.31
N ASP A 700 19.34 12.65 51.57
CA ASP A 700 19.12 11.72 52.68
C ASP A 700 18.60 12.46 53.91
N LEU A 701 17.32 12.24 54.25
CA LEU A 701 16.68 12.82 55.44
C LEU A 701 17.28 12.34 56.78
N GLN A 702 18.27 11.44 56.73
CA GLN A 702 19.04 11.00 57.88
C GLN A 702 20.44 11.61 57.95
N ASP A 703 20.92 12.29 56.90
CA ASP A 703 22.23 12.96 56.90
C ASP A 703 22.07 14.42 57.36
N PRO A 704 22.48 14.77 58.59
CA PRO A 704 22.35 16.14 59.11
C PRO A 704 23.23 17.16 58.36
N ARG A 705 24.15 16.71 57.49
CA ARG A 705 25.04 17.59 56.71
C ARG A 705 24.37 18.07 55.41
N ARG A 706 23.33 17.39 54.92
CA ARG A 706 22.61 17.75 53.69
C ARG A 706 21.28 18.41 54.03
N THR A 707 21.29 19.74 54.13
CA THR A 707 20.13 20.53 54.60
C THR A 707 19.28 21.12 53.48
N LYS A 708 19.72 21.04 52.21
CA LYS A 708 18.98 21.62 51.07
C LYS A 708 17.65 20.91 50.81
N TYR A 709 17.65 19.59 50.91
CA TYR A 709 16.50 18.71 50.69
C TYR A 709 16.06 18.09 52.03
N ASP A 710 15.70 18.94 52.98
CA ASP A 710 15.24 18.53 54.31
C ASP A 710 13.75 18.17 54.32
N LEU A 711 13.24 17.76 55.48
CA LEU A 711 11.83 17.38 55.62
C LEU A 711 10.88 18.55 55.29
N LYS A 712 11.27 19.78 55.64
CA LYS A 712 10.47 20.99 55.39
C LYS A 712 10.30 21.22 53.89
N TYR A 713 11.36 21.04 53.10
CA TYR A 713 11.31 21.16 51.65
C TYR A 713 10.22 20.26 51.04
N TYR A 714 10.19 18.98 51.41
CA TYR A 714 9.22 18.03 50.88
C TYR A 714 7.78 18.38 51.28
N VAL A 715 7.56 18.75 52.55
CA VAL A 715 6.23 19.14 53.06
C VAL A 715 5.73 20.42 52.39
N ASP A 716 6.57 21.45 52.28
CA ASP A 716 6.21 22.72 51.64
C ASP A 716 5.82 22.52 50.17
N LEU A 717 6.58 21.69 49.44
CA LEU A 717 6.28 21.39 48.05
C LEU A 717 4.98 20.59 47.92
N ALA A 718 4.73 19.60 48.78
CA ALA A 718 3.48 18.86 48.78
C ALA A 718 2.26 19.77 49.01
N LYS A 719 2.36 20.72 49.96
CA LYS A 719 1.31 21.73 50.19
C LYS A 719 1.07 22.62 48.97
N LYS A 720 2.13 23.04 48.27
CA LYS A 720 2.00 23.82 47.04
C LYS A 720 1.32 23.04 45.92
N LEU A 721 1.67 21.77 45.75
CA LEU A 721 1.05 20.90 44.74
C LEU A 721 -0.42 20.61 45.06
N GLN A 722 -0.77 20.42 46.34
CA GLN A 722 -2.17 20.33 46.79
C GLN A 722 -2.94 21.62 46.49
N ALA A 723 -2.37 22.78 46.81
CA ALA A 723 -2.97 24.08 46.48
C ALA A 723 -3.10 24.31 44.96
N GLY A 724 -2.26 23.64 44.16
CA GLY A 724 -2.32 23.62 42.70
C GLY A 724 -3.36 22.64 42.13
N GLY A 725 -4.20 22.00 42.95
CA GLY A 725 -5.30 21.15 42.50
C GLY A 725 -4.93 19.69 42.23
N ALA A 726 -3.74 19.23 42.67
CA ALA A 726 -3.39 17.81 42.56
C ALA A 726 -4.42 16.92 43.28
N HIS A 727 -4.76 15.77 42.69
CA HIS A 727 -5.66 14.80 43.32
C HIS A 727 -4.91 13.80 44.21
N MET A 728 -3.62 13.57 43.93
CA MET A 728 -2.72 12.69 44.66
C MET A 728 -1.30 13.25 44.63
N ILE A 729 -0.50 12.91 45.64
CA ILE A 729 0.93 13.25 45.71
C ILE A 729 1.75 11.99 45.45
N ALA A 730 2.63 12.04 44.45
CA ALA A 730 3.64 11.01 44.25
C ALA A 730 4.96 11.39 44.87
N ILE A 731 5.59 10.46 45.59
CA ILE A 731 7.01 10.53 45.93
C ILE A 731 7.76 9.67 44.93
N LYS A 732 8.47 10.32 44.01
CA LYS A 732 9.23 9.66 42.95
C LYS A 732 10.69 9.52 43.36
N ASP A 733 11.03 8.40 43.98
CA ASP A 733 12.40 8.01 44.29
C ASP A 733 13.04 7.28 43.09
N MET A 734 13.38 8.06 42.06
CA MET A 734 13.89 7.56 40.77
C MET A 734 15.23 6.81 40.83
N ALA A 735 15.96 6.90 41.94
CA ALA A 735 17.27 6.28 42.11
C ALA A 735 17.28 5.20 43.21
N GLY A 736 16.20 5.06 44.00
CA GLY A 736 16.18 4.10 45.11
C GLY A 736 16.97 4.59 46.32
N LEU A 737 16.89 5.87 46.64
CA LEU A 737 17.64 6.53 47.71
C LEU A 737 16.89 6.58 49.04
N LEU A 738 15.56 6.46 49.00
CA LEU A 738 14.73 6.59 50.20
C LEU A 738 14.93 5.36 51.09
N LYS A 739 15.70 5.52 52.17
CA LYS A 739 15.95 4.46 53.15
C LYS A 739 14.70 4.22 54.02
N PRO A 740 14.52 3.03 54.60
CA PRO A 740 13.30 2.71 55.37
C PRO A 740 12.99 3.69 56.51
N ALA A 741 13.98 4.08 57.31
CA ALA A 741 13.78 5.05 58.39
C ALA A 741 13.54 6.48 57.87
N ALA A 742 14.05 6.84 56.69
CA ALA A 742 13.74 8.10 56.03
C ALA A 742 12.30 8.10 55.49
N ALA A 743 11.83 6.98 54.94
CA ALA A 743 10.45 6.82 54.50
C ALA A 743 9.46 7.00 55.66
N VAL A 744 9.71 6.38 56.81
CA VAL A 744 8.86 6.57 58.01
C VAL A 744 8.75 8.05 58.38
N LYS A 745 9.88 8.77 58.42
CA LYS A 745 9.89 10.21 58.74
C LYS A 745 9.12 11.03 57.70
N LEU A 746 9.37 10.78 56.42
CA LEU A 746 8.74 11.52 55.32
C LEU A 746 7.23 11.28 55.29
N LEU A 747 6.79 10.02 55.38
CA LEU A 747 5.38 9.66 55.27
C LEU A 747 4.56 10.19 56.44
N ARG A 748 5.07 10.11 57.67
CA ARG A 748 4.41 10.73 58.84
C ARG A 748 4.21 12.22 58.61
N ALA A 749 5.27 12.94 58.22
CA ALA A 749 5.20 14.38 58.01
C ALA A 749 4.25 14.77 56.88
N LEU A 750 4.24 14.04 55.76
CA LEU A 750 3.34 14.33 54.66
C LEU A 750 1.88 14.06 55.05
N ARG A 751 1.58 12.90 55.64
CA ARG A 751 0.22 12.55 56.06
C ARG A 751 -0.37 13.53 57.09
N ASP A 752 0.47 14.05 57.97
CA ASP A 752 0.02 15.01 59.00
C ASP A 752 -0.20 16.43 58.42
N GLU A 753 0.28 16.71 57.20
CA GLU A 753 0.36 18.06 56.62
C GLU A 753 -0.36 18.23 55.27
N VAL A 754 -0.68 17.14 54.56
CA VAL A 754 -1.47 17.12 53.33
C VAL A 754 -2.59 16.09 53.41
N ASP A 755 -3.75 16.42 52.84
CA ASP A 755 -4.94 15.57 52.88
C ASP A 755 -4.99 14.56 51.71
N LEU A 756 -4.12 14.73 50.71
CA LEU A 756 -4.12 13.92 49.49
C LEU A 756 -3.55 12.52 49.72
N PRO A 757 -4.05 11.48 49.02
CA PRO A 757 -3.41 10.17 49.00
C PRO A 757 -1.95 10.26 48.52
N ILE A 758 -1.08 9.46 49.13
CA ILE A 758 0.34 9.39 48.80
C ILE A 758 0.63 8.11 48.02
N HIS A 759 1.29 8.29 46.88
CA HIS A 759 1.76 7.23 46.01
C HIS A 759 3.30 7.18 46.04
N LEU A 760 3.89 6.10 46.54
CA LEU A 760 5.34 5.95 46.62
C LEU A 760 5.87 5.12 45.45
N HIS A 761 6.76 5.72 44.68
CA HIS A 761 7.49 5.09 43.60
C HIS A 761 8.98 5.01 43.98
N THR A 762 9.58 3.82 43.91
CA THR A 762 11.03 3.64 44.16
C THR A 762 11.62 2.53 43.28
N HIS A 763 12.91 2.60 43.02
CA HIS A 763 13.68 1.58 42.30
C HIS A 763 14.50 0.74 43.27
N ASP A 764 14.51 -0.58 43.12
CA ASP A 764 15.22 -1.51 44.00
C ASP A 764 16.74 -1.60 43.73
N THR A 765 17.33 -0.51 43.24
CA THR A 765 18.74 -0.44 42.84
C THR A 765 19.67 -0.82 44.00
N GLY A 766 19.35 -0.35 45.21
CA GLY A 766 20.07 -0.66 46.43
C GLY A 766 19.70 -1.99 47.09
N GLY A 767 18.73 -2.74 46.54
CA GLY A 767 18.29 -4.06 47.03
C GLY A 767 17.58 -4.06 48.39
N ILE A 768 17.15 -2.89 48.88
CA ILE A 768 16.48 -2.76 50.19
C ILE A 768 15.10 -2.09 50.10
N GLN A 769 14.60 -1.80 48.90
CA GLN A 769 13.42 -0.94 48.77
C GLN A 769 12.11 -1.64 49.12
N ALA A 770 12.07 -2.98 49.10
CA ALA A 770 10.98 -3.73 49.72
C ALA A 770 10.78 -3.34 51.20
N SER A 771 11.88 -3.19 51.94
CA SER A 771 11.85 -2.74 53.34
C SER A 771 11.34 -1.31 53.47
N THR A 772 11.71 -0.43 52.53
CA THR A 772 11.20 0.95 52.48
C THR A 772 9.70 0.99 52.25
N LEU A 773 9.18 0.22 51.30
CA LEU A 773 7.74 0.14 51.02
C LEU A 773 6.97 -0.44 52.21
N MET A 774 7.47 -1.49 52.86
CA MET A 774 6.85 -2.06 54.06
C MET A 774 6.85 -1.07 55.23
N ALA A 775 7.96 -0.35 55.44
CA ALA A 775 8.05 0.67 56.48
C ALA A 775 7.10 1.84 56.22
N ALA A 776 6.99 2.30 54.97
CA ALA A 776 6.04 3.33 54.56
C ALA A 776 4.58 2.85 54.69
N ALA A 777 4.29 1.60 54.34
CA ALA A 777 2.97 0.99 54.50
C ALA A 777 2.54 0.97 55.98
N GLY A 778 3.46 0.64 56.90
CA GLY A 778 3.23 0.72 58.34
C GLY A 778 2.86 2.13 58.85
N GLU A 779 3.20 3.18 58.10
CA GLU A 779 2.84 4.56 58.39
C GLU A 779 1.62 5.07 57.60
N GLY A 780 0.90 4.18 56.93
CA GLY A 780 -0.34 4.51 56.22
C GLY A 780 -0.17 4.94 54.76
N LEU A 781 0.96 4.62 54.12
CA LEU A 781 1.10 4.76 52.66
C LEU A 781 -0.06 4.06 51.93
N GLN A 782 -0.74 4.76 51.02
CA GLN A 782 -1.91 4.24 50.32
C GLN A 782 -1.57 3.43 49.08
N ILE A 783 -0.63 3.90 48.25
CA ILE A 783 -0.30 3.27 46.97
C ILE A 783 1.22 3.12 46.81
N ALA A 784 1.68 1.99 46.29
CA ALA A 784 3.07 1.78 45.92
C ALA A 784 3.23 1.20 44.51
N ASP A 785 4.31 1.59 43.82
CA ASP A 785 4.71 0.96 42.56
C ASP A 785 5.53 -0.32 42.81
N ALA A 786 5.21 -1.38 42.07
CA ALA A 786 5.97 -2.62 42.03
C ALA A 786 5.93 -3.24 40.61
N ALA A 787 6.82 -4.16 40.30
CA ALA A 787 6.83 -4.88 39.02
C ALA A 787 6.71 -6.39 39.25
N LEU A 788 6.10 -7.12 38.32
CA LEU A 788 6.03 -8.59 38.40
C LEU A 788 7.42 -9.20 38.52
N ALA A 789 7.53 -10.31 39.25
CA ALA A 789 8.80 -10.90 39.66
C ALA A 789 9.87 -10.99 38.54
N PRO A 790 9.59 -11.51 37.33
CA PRO A 790 10.59 -11.62 36.26
C PRO A 790 10.97 -10.28 35.64
N MET A 791 10.32 -9.19 36.00
CA MET A 791 10.55 -7.82 35.51
C MET A 791 10.92 -6.86 36.66
N SER A 792 11.27 -7.38 37.83
CA SER A 792 11.56 -6.62 39.06
C SER A 792 13.03 -6.71 39.47
N GLY A 793 13.42 -5.94 40.49
CA GLY A 793 14.75 -5.96 41.10
C GLY A 793 15.83 -5.24 40.29
N GLY A 794 17.00 -5.05 40.90
CA GLY A 794 18.09 -4.27 40.31
C GLY A 794 17.62 -2.85 40.02
N THR A 795 17.82 -2.35 38.80
CA THR A 795 17.36 -1.00 38.44
C THR A 795 15.85 -0.89 38.22
N SER A 796 15.07 -1.98 38.33
CA SER A 796 13.61 -1.96 38.23
C SER A 796 12.95 -1.66 39.60
N GLN A 797 11.62 -1.70 39.66
CA GLN A 797 10.87 -1.62 40.90
C GLN A 797 11.03 -2.88 41.77
N VAL A 798 10.56 -2.78 43.01
CA VAL A 798 10.43 -3.89 43.95
C VAL A 798 9.56 -5.01 43.35
N ASN A 799 9.89 -6.25 43.69
CA ASN A 799 9.14 -7.43 43.29
C ASN A 799 7.72 -7.43 43.86
N LEU A 800 6.73 -7.30 42.98
CA LEU A 800 5.30 -7.26 43.27
C LEU A 800 4.84 -8.54 43.97
N ASN A 801 5.21 -9.71 43.46
CA ASN A 801 4.79 -11.00 43.99
C ASN A 801 5.23 -11.16 45.45
N THR A 802 6.51 -10.89 45.75
CA THR A 802 7.03 -11.06 47.10
C THR A 802 6.63 -9.93 48.04
N LEU A 803 6.39 -8.71 47.54
CA LEU A 803 5.85 -7.62 48.35
C LEU A 803 4.42 -7.92 48.81
N VAL A 804 3.55 -8.41 47.90
CA VAL A 804 2.18 -8.82 48.25
C VAL A 804 2.21 -9.93 49.29
N GLU A 805 3.07 -10.94 49.10
CA GLU A 805 3.21 -12.04 50.06
C GLU A 805 3.75 -11.57 51.41
N ALA A 806 4.72 -10.65 51.42
CA ALA A 806 5.28 -10.08 52.65
C ALA A 806 4.26 -9.24 53.46
N LEU A 807 3.21 -8.73 52.82
CA LEU A 807 2.13 -7.98 53.46
C LEU A 807 1.01 -8.89 53.99
N ARG A 808 0.99 -10.18 53.65
CA ARG A 808 -0.03 -11.13 54.13
C ARG A 808 -0.06 -11.19 55.64
N PHE A 809 -1.27 -11.28 56.20
CA PHE A 809 -1.48 -11.38 57.65
C PHE A 809 -0.95 -10.16 58.44
N THR A 810 -0.75 -9.03 57.76
CA THR A 810 -0.47 -7.73 58.37
C THR A 810 -1.68 -6.81 58.23
N ASP A 811 -1.74 -5.73 59.00
CA ASP A 811 -2.81 -4.72 58.88
C ASP A 811 -2.83 -3.99 57.52
N ARG A 812 -1.78 -4.18 56.70
CA ARG A 812 -1.60 -3.57 55.38
C ARG A 812 -1.69 -4.58 54.24
N GLU A 813 -2.28 -5.75 54.48
CA GLU A 813 -2.46 -6.80 53.48
C GLU A 813 -3.12 -6.28 52.19
N SER A 814 -2.50 -6.57 51.04
CA SER A 814 -3.03 -6.22 49.72
C SER A 814 -4.11 -7.21 49.27
N PRO A 815 -5.20 -6.75 48.61
CA PRO A 815 -6.28 -7.63 48.14
C PRO A 815 -5.92 -8.45 46.88
N LEU A 816 -4.74 -8.25 46.30
CA LEU A 816 -4.26 -9.04 45.15
C LEU A 816 -4.05 -10.50 45.54
N ASP A 817 -4.24 -11.44 44.62
CA ASP A 817 -4.06 -12.87 44.85
C ASP A 817 -2.66 -13.36 44.40
N SER A 818 -1.98 -14.14 45.25
CA SER A 818 -0.60 -14.58 45.02
C SER A 818 -0.48 -15.59 43.86
N GLU A 819 -1.50 -16.44 43.65
CA GLU A 819 -1.51 -17.42 42.55
C GLU A 819 -1.71 -16.71 41.20
N SER A 820 -2.66 -15.79 41.14
CA SER A 820 -2.92 -14.91 39.99
C SER A 820 -1.67 -14.15 39.55
N LEU A 821 -0.95 -13.54 40.50
CA LEU A 821 0.32 -12.86 40.22
C LEU A 821 1.41 -13.83 39.73
N THR A 822 1.43 -15.08 40.22
CA THR A 822 2.36 -16.12 39.75
C THR A 822 2.08 -16.50 38.30
N GLN A 823 0.81 -16.61 37.90
CA GLN A 823 0.41 -16.90 36.52
C GLN A 823 0.84 -15.77 35.57
N LEU A 824 0.60 -14.51 35.94
CA LEU A 824 1.06 -13.34 35.17
C LEU A 824 2.60 -13.29 35.08
N ALA A 825 3.30 -13.57 36.19
CA ALA A 825 4.76 -13.65 36.21
C ALA A 825 5.29 -14.77 35.30
N THR A 826 4.63 -15.91 35.23
CA THR A 826 5.05 -17.03 34.36
C THR A 826 5.07 -16.62 32.88
N TYR A 827 4.06 -15.85 32.45
CA TYR A 827 4.05 -15.27 31.10
C TYR A 827 5.25 -14.35 30.86
N TRP A 828 5.47 -13.38 31.77
CA TRP A 828 6.55 -12.41 31.60
C TRP A 828 7.94 -13.02 31.68
N GLN A 829 8.11 -14.11 32.42
CA GLN A 829 9.36 -14.87 32.42
C GLN A 829 9.68 -15.39 31.02
N ALA A 830 8.72 -16.03 30.35
CA ALA A 830 8.89 -16.52 28.99
C ALA A 830 9.00 -15.39 27.96
N ALA A 831 8.20 -14.34 28.07
CA ALA A 831 8.24 -13.20 27.15
C ALA A 831 9.57 -12.42 27.24
N ARG A 832 10.14 -12.28 28.44
CA ARG A 832 11.45 -11.62 28.65
C ARG A 832 12.58 -12.31 27.87
N GLU A 833 12.51 -13.63 27.66
CA GLU A 833 13.52 -14.36 26.88
C GLU A 833 13.66 -13.84 25.44
N PHE A 834 12.59 -13.32 24.83
CA PHE A 834 12.64 -12.71 23.49
C PHE A 834 13.54 -11.46 23.45
N TYR A 835 13.74 -10.81 24.59
CA TYR A 835 14.44 -9.55 24.74
C TYR A 835 15.88 -9.70 25.24
N LYS A 836 16.43 -10.92 25.21
CA LYS A 836 17.82 -11.21 25.63
C LYS A 836 18.89 -10.23 25.09
N PRO A 837 18.84 -9.74 23.83
CA PRO A 837 19.79 -8.75 23.32
C PRO A 837 19.79 -7.39 24.03
N PHE A 838 18.76 -7.10 24.82
CA PHE A 838 18.54 -5.82 25.48
C PHE A 838 18.71 -5.88 26.99
N GLU A 839 19.07 -7.05 27.53
CA GLU A 839 19.37 -7.22 28.94
C GLU A 839 20.52 -6.31 29.38
N SER A 840 20.34 -5.72 30.56
CA SER A 840 21.36 -4.90 31.20
C SER A 840 22.19 -5.76 32.15
N ASP A 841 23.50 -5.92 31.88
CA ASP A 841 24.45 -6.66 32.73
C ASP A 841 24.87 -5.85 33.98
N VAL A 842 23.91 -5.23 34.69
CA VAL A 842 24.20 -4.41 35.87
C VAL A 842 24.34 -5.28 37.11
N LEU A 843 25.51 -5.20 37.75
CA LEU A 843 25.74 -5.80 39.07
C LEU A 843 24.91 -5.07 40.14
N PRO A 844 24.55 -5.75 41.25
CA PRO A 844 23.91 -5.10 42.39
C PRO A 844 24.70 -3.85 42.85
N ALA A 845 23.99 -2.78 43.17
CA ALA A 845 24.65 -1.54 43.61
C ALA A 845 25.35 -1.71 44.97
N THR A 846 26.37 -0.90 45.22
CA THR A 846 27.02 -0.82 46.53
C THR A 846 26.59 0.45 47.28
N GLY A 847 27.24 0.75 48.41
CA GLY A 847 26.93 1.95 49.20
C GLY A 847 27.13 3.27 48.43
N ASP A 848 27.90 3.25 47.34
CA ASP A 848 28.16 4.39 46.47
C ASP A 848 26.92 4.91 45.73
N LEU A 849 25.84 4.12 45.62
CA LEU A 849 24.54 4.58 45.14
C LEU A 849 24.07 5.83 45.87
N TYR A 850 24.24 5.87 47.19
CA TYR A 850 23.82 6.99 48.03
C TYR A 850 24.75 8.21 47.90
N ASP A 851 25.90 8.05 47.25
CA ASP A 851 26.82 9.15 46.92
C ASP A 851 26.55 9.70 45.52
N HIS A 852 26.49 8.83 44.51
CA HIS A 852 26.35 9.24 43.11
C HIS A 852 24.89 9.51 42.71
N GLU A 853 23.91 8.90 43.37
CA GLU A 853 22.48 9.19 43.20
C GLU A 853 22.02 9.11 41.73
N MET A 854 22.53 8.14 40.97
CA MET A 854 22.14 7.94 39.57
C MET A 854 20.82 7.18 39.52
N PRO A 855 19.82 7.67 38.78
CA PRO A 855 18.62 6.88 38.48
C PRO A 855 18.95 5.60 37.72
N GLY A 856 18.13 4.56 37.87
CA GLY A 856 18.41 3.24 37.28
C GLY A 856 18.72 3.28 35.77
N GLY A 857 17.89 4.00 35.00
CA GLY A 857 18.11 4.18 33.56
C GLY A 857 19.38 4.98 33.22
N GLN A 858 19.73 5.99 34.03
CA GLN A 858 20.96 6.76 33.83
C GLN A 858 22.20 5.90 34.13
N TYR A 859 22.17 5.11 35.19
CA TYR A 859 23.29 4.23 35.57
C TYR A 859 23.63 3.26 34.43
N THR A 860 22.61 2.59 33.88
CA THR A 860 22.77 1.66 32.75
C THR A 860 23.29 2.37 31.49
N ASN A 861 22.67 3.49 31.10
CA ASN A 861 23.04 4.21 29.89
C ASN A 861 24.45 4.81 29.97
N LEU A 862 24.81 5.40 31.12
CA LEU A 862 26.10 6.04 31.33
C LEU A 862 27.24 5.01 31.35
N PHE A 863 27.00 3.81 31.87
CA PHE A 863 27.97 2.71 31.79
C PHE A 863 28.26 2.30 30.35
N GLN A 864 27.23 2.18 29.50
CA GLN A 864 27.43 1.89 28.08
C GLN A 864 28.16 3.01 27.34
N GLN A 865 27.88 4.28 27.67
CA GLN A 865 28.62 5.42 27.13
C GLN A 865 30.08 5.42 27.58
N ALA A 866 30.36 5.16 28.86
CA ALA A 866 31.72 5.01 29.37
C ALA A 866 32.46 3.89 28.65
N ARG A 867 31.80 2.73 28.42
CA ARG A 867 32.37 1.62 27.64
C ARG A 867 32.69 2.01 26.20
N ALA A 868 31.81 2.72 25.52
CA ALA A 868 32.04 3.21 24.16
C ALA A 868 33.22 4.19 24.06
N LEU A 869 33.50 4.93 25.14
CA LEU A 869 34.64 5.84 25.26
C LEU A 869 35.92 5.18 25.79
N GLY A 870 35.91 3.87 26.05
CA GLY A 870 37.07 3.16 26.63
C GLY A 870 37.30 3.43 28.12
N LEU A 871 36.31 3.96 28.85
CA LEU A 871 36.37 4.32 30.26
C LEU A 871 35.70 3.28 31.20
N ALA A 872 35.34 2.10 30.69
CA ALA A 872 34.65 1.07 31.48
C ALA A 872 35.45 0.64 32.72
N ASP A 873 36.76 0.45 32.58
CA ASP A 873 37.65 0.07 33.70
C ASP A 873 37.79 1.19 34.76
N GLN A 874 37.37 2.41 34.42
CA GLN A 874 37.36 3.57 35.31
C GLN A 874 35.95 3.90 35.83
N TRP A 875 35.00 2.96 35.78
CA TRP A 875 33.61 3.21 36.16
C TRP A 875 33.43 3.80 37.56
N ALA A 876 34.20 3.32 38.55
CA ALA A 876 34.19 3.90 39.90
C ALA A 876 34.70 5.36 39.93
N GLY A 877 35.59 5.74 39.01
CA GLY A 877 35.99 7.13 38.77
C GLY A 877 34.85 7.97 38.20
N VAL A 878 34.12 7.43 37.21
CA VAL A 878 32.93 8.08 36.61
C VAL A 878 31.83 8.29 37.66
N CYS A 879 31.57 7.29 38.52
CA CYS A 879 30.57 7.42 39.59
C CYS A 879 30.94 8.51 40.61
N ARG A 880 32.21 8.59 41.01
CA ARG A 880 32.70 9.66 41.88
C ARG A 880 32.61 11.03 41.21
N ALA A 881 33.04 11.14 39.95
CA ALA A 881 32.94 12.38 39.18
C ALA A 881 31.48 12.84 39.06
N TYR A 882 30.53 11.92 38.89
CA TYR A 882 29.10 12.24 38.85
C TYR A 882 28.59 12.85 40.17
N ALA A 883 29.00 12.28 41.31
CA ALA A 883 28.69 12.84 42.63
C ALA A 883 29.30 14.24 42.83
N ASP A 884 30.54 14.44 42.39
CA ASP A 884 31.25 15.71 42.50
C ASP A 884 30.66 16.79 41.58
N VAL A 885 30.25 16.41 40.36
CA VAL A 885 29.51 17.30 39.45
C VAL A 885 28.17 17.72 40.06
N ASN A 886 27.44 16.82 40.72
CA ASN A 886 26.20 17.18 41.41
C ASN A 886 26.45 18.28 42.46
N ARG A 887 27.52 18.14 43.26
CA ARG A 887 27.93 19.16 44.24
C ARG A 887 28.34 20.47 43.56
N LEU A 888 29.11 20.40 42.47
CA LEU A 888 29.50 21.55 41.67
C LEU A 888 28.27 22.30 41.16
N PHE A 889 27.24 21.61 40.70
CA PHE A 889 25.99 22.23 40.21
C PHE A 889 25.05 22.69 41.33
N GLY A 890 25.46 22.59 42.60
CA GLY A 890 24.72 23.12 43.74
C GLY A 890 23.75 22.13 44.38
N ASP A 891 24.00 20.82 44.23
CA ASP A 891 23.16 19.71 44.70
C ASP A 891 21.74 19.76 44.10
N ILE A 892 21.52 19.02 43.01
CA ILE A 892 20.27 19.07 42.24
C ILE A 892 19.51 17.74 42.27
N VAL A 893 18.22 17.81 41.95
CA VAL A 893 17.43 16.63 41.58
C VAL A 893 17.96 16.09 40.25
N LYS A 894 18.22 14.78 40.20
CA LYS A 894 18.82 14.11 39.05
C LYS A 894 17.85 13.08 38.49
N VAL A 895 17.08 13.49 37.49
CA VAL A 895 16.17 12.63 36.73
C VAL A 895 16.18 13.13 35.28
N THR A 896 15.73 12.35 34.30
CA THR A 896 15.82 12.80 32.90
C THR A 896 15.07 14.13 32.69
N PRO A 897 15.72 15.18 32.12
CA PRO A 897 17.03 15.17 31.46
C PRO A 897 18.23 15.65 32.32
N THR A 898 18.03 16.11 33.55
CA THR A 898 19.09 16.67 34.41
C THR A 898 20.16 15.64 34.76
N SER A 899 19.77 14.38 35.00
CA SER A 899 20.71 13.26 35.24
C SER A 899 21.68 13.02 34.07
N LYS A 900 21.20 13.22 32.83
CA LYS A 900 22.04 13.12 31.63
C LYS A 900 23.08 14.23 31.60
N ALA A 901 22.70 15.48 31.90
CA ALA A 901 23.63 16.60 31.92
C ALA A 901 24.76 16.40 32.95
N VAL A 902 24.42 15.86 34.14
CA VAL A 902 25.42 15.47 35.15
C VAL A 902 26.32 14.34 34.63
N GLY A 903 25.75 13.35 33.94
CA GLY A 903 26.49 12.25 33.32
C GLY A 903 27.46 12.69 32.22
N ASP A 904 27.00 13.54 31.30
CA ASP A 904 27.82 14.07 30.21
C ASP A 904 29.01 14.87 30.77
N MET A 905 28.77 15.67 31.82
CA MET A 905 29.84 16.39 32.52
C MET A 905 30.80 15.43 33.22
N ALA A 906 30.30 14.38 33.89
CA ALA A 906 31.15 13.40 34.56
C ALA A 906 32.07 12.66 33.57
N LEU A 907 31.55 12.21 32.43
CA LEU A 907 32.36 11.61 31.36
C LEU A 907 33.37 12.60 30.80
N PHE A 908 32.94 13.85 30.56
CA PHE A 908 33.82 14.91 30.09
C PHE A 908 35.00 15.14 31.05
N LEU A 909 34.74 15.20 32.36
CA LEU A 909 35.77 15.36 33.38
C LEU A 909 36.75 14.19 33.41
N VAL A 910 36.26 12.96 33.43
CA VAL A 910 37.11 11.76 33.45
C VAL A 910 37.93 11.64 32.17
N ALA A 911 37.34 11.89 31.00
CA ALA A 911 38.03 11.84 29.72
C ALA A 911 39.13 12.91 29.58
N ASN A 912 39.01 14.03 30.31
CA ASN A 912 40.00 15.11 30.33
C ASN A 912 40.94 15.04 31.56
N GLU A 913 40.89 13.96 32.34
CA GLU A 913 41.67 13.77 33.57
C GLU A 913 41.58 14.98 34.52
N MET A 914 40.37 15.53 34.66
CA MET A 914 40.11 16.78 35.38
C MET A 914 39.11 16.55 36.51
N SER A 915 39.36 17.19 37.66
CA SER A 915 38.43 17.19 38.80
C SER A 915 37.32 18.25 38.65
N ALA A 916 36.22 18.08 39.38
CA ALA A 916 35.12 19.06 39.38
C ALA A 916 35.53 20.43 39.96
N GLU A 917 36.46 20.46 40.92
CA GLU A 917 36.97 21.71 41.51
C GLU A 917 37.81 22.52 40.52
N GLU A 918 38.62 21.84 39.71
CA GLU A 918 39.45 22.47 38.67
C GLU A 918 38.64 23.18 37.59
N VAL A 919 37.35 22.82 37.40
CA VAL A 919 36.45 23.49 36.45
C VAL A 919 36.38 25.00 36.72
N LEU A 920 36.38 25.42 37.99
CA LEU A 920 36.23 26.83 38.36
C LEU A 920 37.54 27.62 38.31
N THR A 921 38.68 26.95 38.47
CA THR A 921 40.00 27.58 38.62
C THR A 921 40.87 27.49 37.37
N THR A 922 40.55 26.57 36.45
CA THR A 922 41.34 26.36 35.24
C THR A 922 41.26 27.53 34.26
N ASN A 923 42.41 27.89 33.69
CA ASN A 923 42.52 28.87 32.61
C ASN A 923 42.42 28.22 31.22
N LYS A 924 42.30 26.89 31.14
CA LYS A 924 42.09 26.18 29.87
C LYS A 924 40.71 26.54 29.30
N ALA A 925 40.64 26.76 27.99
CA ALA A 925 39.37 26.89 27.29
C ALA A 925 38.67 25.52 27.24
N LEU A 926 37.50 25.41 27.85
CA LEU A 926 36.72 24.17 27.91
C LEU A 926 35.48 24.30 27.03
N ALA A 927 35.24 23.31 26.18
CA ALA A 927 33.99 23.17 25.44
C ALA A 927 33.03 22.27 26.21
N PHE A 928 32.13 22.87 26.99
CA PHE A 928 31.18 22.12 27.80
C PHE A 928 30.15 21.37 26.94
N PRO A 929 29.67 20.19 27.39
CA PRO A 929 28.57 19.48 26.71
C PRO A 929 27.32 20.35 26.58
N ALA A 930 26.59 20.24 25.47
CA ALA A 930 25.39 21.02 25.21
C ALA A 930 24.31 20.86 26.30
N SER A 931 24.15 19.64 26.83
CA SER A 931 23.22 19.35 27.94
C SER A 931 23.57 20.11 29.22
N VAL A 932 24.85 20.36 29.48
CA VAL A 932 25.32 21.15 30.62
C VAL A 932 25.01 22.63 30.41
N LEU A 933 25.21 23.15 29.19
CA LEU A 933 24.83 24.51 28.83
C LEU A 933 23.32 24.74 28.99
N ASP A 934 22.50 23.77 28.56
CA ASP A 934 21.04 23.85 28.68
C ASP A 934 20.57 23.77 30.14
N LEU A 935 21.18 22.91 30.95
CA LEU A 935 20.87 22.80 32.39
C LEU A 935 21.25 24.09 33.12
N ILE A 936 22.53 24.48 33.06
CA ILE A 936 23.06 25.65 33.80
C ILE A 936 22.50 26.96 33.25
N GLY A 937 22.16 27.00 31.96
CA GLY A 937 21.47 28.12 31.32
C GLY A 937 20.00 28.27 31.72
N GLY A 938 19.44 27.37 32.54
CA GLY A 938 18.05 27.43 33.00
C GLY A 938 17.02 26.95 31.97
N ARG A 939 17.46 26.41 30.83
CA ARG A 939 16.54 25.88 29.81
C ARG A 939 15.85 24.60 30.26
N MET A 940 16.39 23.89 31.25
CA MET A 940 15.73 22.72 31.86
C MET A 940 14.90 23.06 33.11
N GLY A 941 14.74 24.35 33.42
CA GLY A 941 14.10 24.84 34.63
C GLY A 941 15.09 25.32 35.69
N GLN A 942 14.56 25.66 36.87
CA GLN A 942 15.32 26.23 37.98
C GLN A 942 15.34 25.27 39.20
N PRO A 943 16.51 24.97 39.78
CA PRO A 943 16.57 24.21 41.02
C PRO A 943 16.19 25.09 42.22
N PRO A 944 15.77 24.51 43.36
CA PRO A 944 15.58 25.26 44.60
C PRO A 944 16.84 26.05 44.97
N GLY A 945 16.70 27.37 45.10
CA GLY A 945 17.81 28.29 45.41
C GLY A 945 18.68 28.71 44.21
N GLY A 946 18.37 28.26 42.99
CA GLY A 946 19.13 28.58 41.77
C GLY A 946 20.47 27.83 41.64
N PHE A 947 21.13 28.00 40.50
CA PHE A 947 22.48 27.46 40.27
C PHE A 947 23.56 28.36 40.89
N PRO A 948 24.72 27.84 41.32
CA PRO A 948 25.81 28.65 41.86
C PRO A 948 26.32 29.69 40.84
N GLU A 949 26.36 30.98 41.22
CA GLU A 949 26.73 32.08 40.30
C GLU A 949 28.10 31.91 39.63
N LYS A 950 29.09 31.41 40.38
CA LYS A 950 30.44 31.16 39.85
C LYS A 950 30.44 30.11 38.75
N VAL A 951 29.58 29.09 38.88
CA VAL A 951 29.43 28.00 37.92
C VAL A 951 28.72 28.51 36.67
N MET A 952 27.62 29.25 36.84
CA MET A 952 26.92 29.89 35.72
C MET A 952 27.85 30.77 34.89
N ARG A 953 28.60 31.68 35.55
CA ARG A 953 29.54 32.58 34.86
C ARG A 953 30.64 31.81 34.11
N LYS A 954 31.16 30.73 34.69
CA LYS A 954 32.22 29.92 34.07
C LYS A 954 31.73 29.13 32.86
N ILE A 955 30.52 28.56 32.94
CA ILE A 955 29.97 27.67 31.92
C ILE A 955 29.30 28.44 30.78
N LEU A 956 28.53 29.48 31.09
CA LEU A 956 27.78 30.27 30.10
C LEU A 956 28.61 31.38 29.44
N GLY A 957 29.68 31.82 30.09
CA GLY A 957 30.44 33.00 29.65
C GLY A 957 29.54 34.23 29.61
N ASP A 958 29.41 34.83 28.42
CA ASP A 958 28.59 36.03 28.19
C ASP A 958 27.11 35.72 27.89
N GLN A 959 26.71 34.45 27.82
CA GLN A 959 25.31 34.08 27.55
C GLN A 959 24.42 34.35 28.77
N ALA A 960 23.26 34.99 28.55
CA ALA A 960 22.29 35.26 29.61
C ALA A 960 21.52 33.97 30.01
N PRO A 961 21.31 33.73 31.33
CA PRO A 961 20.51 32.59 31.80
C PRO A 961 19.00 32.85 31.63
N VAL A 962 18.24 31.77 31.51
CA VAL A 962 16.77 31.77 31.50
C VAL A 962 16.26 31.54 32.92
N LEU A 963 15.73 32.57 33.57
CA LEU A 963 15.27 32.50 34.97
C LEU A 963 13.77 32.22 35.11
N GLU A 964 13.00 32.46 34.05
CA GLU A 964 11.57 32.21 33.98
C GLU A 964 11.26 30.84 33.35
N ARG A 965 9.99 30.42 33.39
CA ARG A 965 9.56 29.13 32.84
C ARG A 965 9.85 29.08 31.33
N PRO A 966 10.67 28.13 30.83
CA PRO A 966 11.08 28.13 29.42
C PRO A 966 9.93 28.11 28.41
N GLY A 967 8.84 27.40 28.69
CA GLY A 967 7.68 27.33 27.80
C GLY A 967 6.86 28.63 27.72
N ALA A 968 6.93 29.51 28.73
CA ALA A 968 6.10 30.73 28.81
C ALA A 968 6.49 31.79 27.77
N SER A 969 7.76 31.81 27.37
CA SER A 969 8.29 32.75 26.38
C SER A 969 8.25 32.22 24.94
N MET A 970 7.83 30.96 24.74
CA MET A 970 7.74 30.35 23.41
C MET A 970 6.45 30.77 22.70
N PRO A 971 6.51 31.13 21.41
CA PRO A 971 5.29 31.38 20.63
C PRO A 971 4.45 30.09 20.50
N PRO A 972 3.11 30.18 20.47
CA PRO A 972 2.25 29.03 20.24
C PRO A 972 2.61 28.29 18.94
N ALA A 973 2.61 26.96 18.99
CA ALA A 973 2.84 26.14 17.79
C ALA A 973 1.66 26.24 16.81
N ASP A 974 1.94 26.26 15.51
CA ASP A 974 0.92 26.20 14.45
C ASP A 974 0.40 24.77 14.26
N LEU A 975 -0.75 24.49 14.88
CA LEU A 975 -1.38 23.17 14.82
C LEU A 975 -1.95 22.86 13.42
N GLY A 976 -2.35 23.87 12.65
CA GLY A 976 -2.89 23.68 11.30
C GLY A 976 -1.80 23.20 10.33
N ALA A 977 -0.63 23.85 10.38
CA ALA A 977 0.53 23.43 9.61
C ALA A 977 1.02 22.03 10.03
N ALA A 978 1.07 21.73 11.32
CA ALA A 978 1.46 20.41 11.83
C ALA A 978 0.50 19.31 11.35
N LYS A 979 -0.83 19.55 11.38
CA LYS A 979 -1.84 18.63 10.84
C LYS A 979 -1.65 18.36 9.36
N ALA A 980 -1.46 19.41 8.57
CA ALA A 980 -1.24 19.27 7.12
C ALA A 980 0.02 18.46 6.83
N LYS A 981 1.13 18.74 7.53
CA LYS A 981 2.39 18.03 7.32
C LYS A 981 2.30 16.57 7.75
N ALA A 982 1.66 16.28 8.88
CA ALA A 982 1.48 14.91 9.35
C ALA A 982 0.58 14.08 8.42
N ALA A 983 -0.49 14.68 7.88
CA ALA A 983 -1.35 14.05 6.87
C ALA A 983 -0.61 13.76 5.55
N GLU A 984 0.28 14.67 5.13
CA GLU A 984 1.15 14.46 3.97
C GLU A 984 2.05 13.23 4.15
N LEU A 985 2.72 13.13 5.31
CA LEU A 985 3.66 12.04 5.64
C LEU A 985 2.97 10.68 5.79
N THR A 986 1.82 10.64 6.45
CA THR A 986 1.06 9.39 6.71
C THR A 986 0.19 8.98 5.52
N HIS A 987 -0.13 9.91 4.63
CA HIS A 987 -1.16 9.76 3.61
C HIS A 987 -2.56 9.42 4.17
N GLU A 988 -2.82 9.82 5.41
CA GLU A 988 -4.10 9.65 6.10
C GLU A 988 -4.81 11.01 6.28
N ALA A 989 -6.03 10.97 6.81
CA ALA A 989 -6.77 12.20 7.09
C ALA A 989 -6.08 12.99 8.22
N PRO A 990 -6.07 14.34 8.16
CA PRO A 990 -5.44 15.15 9.21
C PRO A 990 -5.99 14.83 10.60
N SER A 991 -5.11 14.55 11.56
CA SER A 991 -5.46 14.20 12.94
C SER A 991 -4.67 15.03 13.96
N ASP A 992 -5.27 15.30 15.12
CA ASP A 992 -4.60 15.99 16.23
C ASP A 992 -3.48 15.13 16.84
N ARG A 993 -3.68 13.81 16.93
CA ARG A 993 -2.69 12.85 17.45
C ARG A 993 -1.42 12.83 16.60
N ASP A 994 -1.56 12.83 15.28
CA ASP A 994 -0.40 12.84 14.40
C ASP A 994 0.29 14.21 14.42
N ALA A 995 -0.49 15.30 14.50
CA ALA A 995 0.06 16.65 14.61
C ALA A 995 0.90 16.82 15.89
N VAL A 996 0.38 16.44 17.06
CA VAL A 996 1.13 16.55 18.32
C VAL A 996 2.32 15.60 18.33
N THR A 997 2.21 14.40 17.77
CA THR A 997 3.33 13.46 17.64
C THR A 997 4.44 14.02 16.77
N TYR A 998 4.08 14.63 15.62
CA TYR A 998 5.02 15.31 14.74
C TYR A 998 5.69 16.49 15.45
N LEU A 999 4.95 17.32 16.18
CA LEU A 999 5.52 18.45 16.93
C LEU A 999 6.52 18.00 18.00
N LEU A 1000 6.20 16.90 18.70
CA LEU A 1000 7.07 16.33 19.72
C LEU A 1000 8.32 15.67 19.11
N TYR A 1001 8.17 14.96 17.99
CA TYR A 1001 9.24 14.17 17.35
C TYR A 1001 9.24 14.24 15.81
N PRO A 1002 9.58 15.38 15.18
CA PRO A 1002 9.40 15.56 13.74
C PRO A 1002 10.11 14.49 12.90
N LYS A 1003 11.41 14.30 13.16
CA LYS A 1003 12.24 13.33 12.43
C LYS A 1003 11.84 11.88 12.70
N VAL A 1004 11.48 11.54 13.94
CA VAL A 1004 11.08 10.18 14.30
C VAL A 1004 9.76 9.82 13.64
N PHE A 1005 8.82 10.77 13.66
CA PHE A 1005 7.52 10.60 13.05
C PHE A 1005 7.61 10.47 11.53
N GLU A 1006 8.49 11.24 10.90
CA GLU A 1006 8.81 11.11 9.46
C GLU A 1006 9.39 9.73 9.13
N GLU A 1007 10.44 9.29 9.85
CA GLU A 1007 11.06 7.97 9.66
C GLU A 1007 10.07 6.82 9.94
N TYR A 1008 9.22 6.96 10.96
CA TYR A 1008 8.16 6.00 11.29
C TYR A 1008 7.08 5.95 10.21
N SER A 1009 6.63 7.11 9.73
CA SER A 1009 5.63 7.20 8.64
C SER A 1009 6.16 6.58 7.36
N GLN A 1010 7.42 6.86 7.00
CA GLN A 1010 8.08 6.23 5.86
C GLN A 1010 8.18 4.72 6.02
N HIS A 1011 8.58 4.23 7.21
CA HIS A 1011 8.61 2.81 7.50
C HIS A 1011 7.23 2.16 7.34
N ARG A 1012 6.17 2.76 7.90
CA ARG A 1012 4.79 2.25 7.79
C ARG A 1012 4.28 2.30 6.35
N ASN A 1013 4.68 3.29 5.56
CA ASN A 1013 4.38 3.36 4.13
C ASN A 1013 5.04 2.23 3.34
N THR A 1014 6.25 1.81 3.71
CA THR A 1014 6.95 0.70 3.05
C THR A 1014 6.46 -0.67 3.52
N TYR A 1015 6.39 -0.89 4.84
CA TYR A 1015 6.22 -2.22 5.44
C TYR A 1015 4.83 -2.47 6.05
N GLY A 1016 3.98 -1.45 6.14
CA GLY A 1016 2.70 -1.56 6.80
C GLY A 1016 2.84 -1.60 8.32
N ASP A 1017 1.88 -2.23 8.98
CA ASP A 1017 1.89 -2.39 10.43
C ASP A 1017 2.63 -3.68 10.81
N VAL A 1018 3.82 -3.50 11.41
CA VAL A 1018 4.69 -4.58 11.87
C VAL A 1018 4.51 -4.87 13.37
N ALA A 1019 3.64 -4.13 14.07
CA ALA A 1019 3.36 -4.36 15.49
C ALA A 1019 2.72 -5.73 15.72
N ALA A 1020 1.89 -6.19 14.79
CA ALA A 1020 1.21 -7.49 14.84
C ALA A 1020 2.14 -8.70 14.63
N LEU A 1021 3.39 -8.51 14.21
CA LEU A 1021 4.35 -9.61 14.10
C LEU A 1021 4.72 -10.13 15.50
N PRO A 1022 4.88 -11.46 15.68
CA PRO A 1022 5.47 -11.98 16.91
C PRO A 1022 6.89 -11.44 17.13
N THR A 1023 7.24 -11.17 18.38
CA THR A 1023 8.54 -10.55 18.74
C THR A 1023 9.77 -11.28 18.19
N PRO A 1024 9.86 -12.62 18.24
CA PRO A 1024 10.96 -13.34 17.60
C PRO A 1024 11.07 -13.04 16.09
N ASN A 1025 9.95 -12.94 15.38
CA ASN A 1025 9.95 -12.72 13.95
C ASN A 1025 10.24 -11.27 13.57
N PHE A 1026 9.85 -10.31 14.41
CA PHE A 1026 10.22 -8.90 14.24
C PHE A 1026 11.74 -8.68 14.35
N PHE A 1027 12.39 -9.32 15.32
CA PHE A 1027 13.84 -9.14 15.54
C PHE A 1027 14.71 -10.04 14.66
N TYR A 1028 14.24 -11.24 14.30
CA TYR A 1028 15.13 -12.25 13.72
C TYR A 1028 14.60 -12.89 12.43
N GLY A 1029 13.40 -12.54 11.97
CA GLY A 1029 12.80 -13.18 10.81
C GLY A 1029 12.25 -14.58 11.10
N GLN A 1030 12.19 -15.43 10.08
CA GLN A 1030 11.73 -16.82 10.18
C GLN A 1030 12.86 -17.79 9.82
N GLU A 1031 12.86 -18.97 10.42
CA GLU A 1031 13.69 -20.09 9.99
C GLU A 1031 12.97 -20.90 8.89
N PRO A 1032 13.69 -21.53 7.95
CA PRO A 1032 13.05 -22.28 6.86
C PRO A 1032 12.09 -23.34 7.38
N GLY A 1033 10.84 -23.30 6.94
CA GLY A 1033 9.76 -24.18 7.40
C GLY A 1033 8.89 -23.62 8.51
N ASP A 1034 9.31 -22.55 9.21
CA ASP A 1034 8.53 -21.89 10.25
C ASP A 1034 7.22 -21.35 9.70
N GLU A 1035 6.15 -21.54 10.47
CA GLU A 1035 4.83 -20.98 10.20
C GLU A 1035 4.42 -20.05 11.34
N ILE A 1036 3.97 -18.85 10.97
CA ILE A 1036 3.42 -17.88 11.91
C ILE A 1036 2.01 -17.47 11.52
N ALA A 1037 1.23 -17.08 12.52
CA ALA A 1037 -0.08 -16.50 12.36
C ALA A 1037 -0.03 -15.02 12.75
N VAL A 1038 -0.46 -14.14 11.83
CA VAL A 1038 -0.47 -12.69 12.03
C VAL A 1038 -1.88 -12.17 11.84
N ASP A 1039 -2.47 -11.67 12.91
CA ASP A 1039 -3.80 -11.06 12.90
C ASP A 1039 -3.69 -9.60 12.47
N ILE A 1040 -4.23 -9.26 11.30
CA ILE A 1040 -4.14 -7.91 10.72
C ILE A 1040 -5.41 -7.07 10.96
N GLU A 1041 -6.55 -7.73 11.16
CA GLU A 1041 -7.85 -7.17 11.56
C GLU A 1041 -8.66 -8.30 12.21
N PRO A 1042 -9.68 -8.01 13.03
CA PRO A 1042 -10.62 -9.02 13.52
C PRO A 1042 -11.19 -9.89 12.37
N GLY A 1043 -11.03 -11.21 12.49
CA GLY A 1043 -11.44 -12.18 11.46
C GLY A 1043 -10.52 -12.26 10.23
N LYS A 1044 -9.38 -11.57 10.21
CA LYS A 1044 -8.39 -11.62 9.13
C LYS A 1044 -7.01 -12.00 9.67
N ARG A 1045 -6.69 -13.29 9.54
CA ARG A 1045 -5.41 -13.87 9.90
C ARG A 1045 -4.60 -14.20 8.64
N LEU A 1046 -3.32 -13.84 8.65
CA LEU A 1046 -2.33 -14.26 7.67
C LEU A 1046 -1.55 -15.45 8.25
N ILE A 1047 -1.61 -16.59 7.57
CA ILE A 1047 -0.75 -17.74 7.83
C ILE A 1047 0.45 -17.60 6.89
N VAL A 1048 1.62 -17.34 7.45
CA VAL A 1048 2.85 -17.08 6.72
C VAL A 1048 3.87 -18.16 7.05
N LYS A 1049 4.23 -18.95 6.03
CA LYS A 1049 5.29 -19.94 6.14
C LYS A 1049 6.48 -19.53 5.29
N TYR A 1050 7.66 -19.47 5.88
CA TYR A 1050 8.88 -19.19 5.13
C TYR A 1050 9.41 -20.48 4.49
N LEU A 1051 9.72 -20.43 3.19
CA LEU A 1051 10.15 -21.60 2.41
C LEU A 1051 11.66 -21.58 2.16
N ALA A 1052 12.16 -20.56 1.47
CA ALA A 1052 13.57 -20.47 1.06
C ALA A 1052 13.94 -19.05 0.59
N VAL A 1053 15.25 -18.78 0.52
CA VAL A 1053 15.84 -17.59 -0.12
C VAL A 1053 16.58 -18.04 -1.37
N GLY A 1054 16.37 -17.32 -2.48
CA GLY A 1054 17.05 -17.53 -3.74
C GLY A 1054 18.51 -17.06 -3.74
N GLN A 1055 19.23 -17.44 -4.80
CA GLN A 1055 20.53 -16.87 -5.12
C GLN A 1055 20.39 -15.37 -5.45
N PRO A 1056 21.43 -14.56 -5.21
CA PRO A 1056 21.36 -13.14 -5.54
C PRO A 1056 21.36 -12.92 -7.05
N TYR A 1057 20.61 -11.92 -7.48
CA TYR A 1057 20.60 -11.42 -8.83
C TYR A 1057 21.74 -10.39 -9.03
N PRO A 1058 22.15 -10.11 -10.29
CA PRO A 1058 23.18 -9.13 -10.60
C PRO A 1058 22.89 -7.69 -10.13
N ASP A 1059 21.62 -7.36 -9.87
CA ASP A 1059 21.18 -6.07 -9.34
C ASP A 1059 21.31 -5.96 -7.80
N GLY A 1060 21.87 -6.99 -7.14
CA GLY A 1060 22.04 -7.04 -5.69
C GLY A 1060 20.77 -7.45 -4.93
N THR A 1061 19.72 -7.91 -5.60
CA THR A 1061 18.49 -8.38 -4.94
C THR A 1061 18.44 -9.90 -4.79
N ARG A 1062 17.62 -10.40 -3.87
CA ARG A 1062 17.27 -11.81 -3.69
C ARG A 1062 15.76 -11.97 -3.66
N THR A 1063 15.27 -13.09 -4.19
CA THR A 1063 13.88 -13.50 -3.99
C THR A 1063 13.74 -14.32 -2.72
N VAL A 1064 12.81 -13.93 -1.84
CA VAL A 1064 12.41 -14.68 -0.65
C VAL A 1064 11.06 -15.34 -0.92
N PHE A 1065 10.97 -16.65 -0.74
CA PHE A 1065 9.79 -17.46 -1.01
C PHE A 1065 9.03 -17.76 0.29
N PHE A 1066 7.73 -17.50 0.25
CA PHE A 1066 6.77 -17.75 1.33
C PHE A 1066 5.59 -18.57 0.82
N GLU A 1067 4.88 -19.21 1.73
CA GLU A 1067 3.49 -19.61 1.54
C GLU A 1067 2.62 -18.67 2.39
N LEU A 1068 1.65 -18.00 1.77
CA LEU A 1068 0.71 -17.08 2.41
C LEU A 1068 -0.71 -17.63 2.23
N ASN A 1069 -1.34 -18.06 3.32
CA ASN A 1069 -2.69 -18.65 3.31
C ASN A 1069 -2.82 -19.81 2.29
N GLY A 1070 -1.86 -20.73 2.27
CA GLY A 1070 -1.86 -21.87 1.34
C GLY A 1070 -1.45 -21.53 -0.09
N GLN A 1071 -0.91 -20.33 -0.34
CA GLN A 1071 -0.55 -19.87 -1.69
C GLN A 1071 0.92 -19.48 -1.75
N PRO A 1072 1.69 -19.94 -2.74
CA PRO A 1072 3.07 -19.50 -2.90
C PRO A 1072 3.09 -17.98 -3.12
N ARG A 1073 4.05 -17.31 -2.49
CA ARG A 1073 4.33 -15.88 -2.62
C ARG A 1073 5.83 -15.68 -2.64
N GLU A 1074 6.23 -14.63 -3.32
CA GLU A 1074 7.62 -14.23 -3.39
C GLU A 1074 7.73 -12.73 -3.22
N VAL A 1075 8.79 -12.27 -2.59
CA VAL A 1075 9.15 -10.86 -2.47
C VAL A 1075 10.61 -10.69 -2.89
N SER A 1076 10.91 -9.61 -3.61
CA SER A 1076 12.29 -9.23 -3.93
C SER A 1076 12.81 -8.29 -2.86
N VAL A 1077 14.03 -8.54 -2.38
CA VAL A 1077 14.66 -7.86 -1.27
C VAL A 1077 16.10 -7.52 -1.65
N ILE A 1078 16.55 -6.30 -1.36
CA ILE A 1078 17.95 -5.90 -1.55
C ILE A 1078 18.80 -6.61 -0.49
N ASP A 1079 19.86 -7.31 -0.93
CA ASP A 1079 20.87 -7.88 -0.05
C ASP A 1079 21.99 -6.85 0.15
N ARG A 1080 22.01 -6.24 1.34
CA ARG A 1080 22.95 -5.16 1.69
C ARG A 1080 24.39 -5.65 1.91
N SER A 1081 24.62 -6.96 1.90
CA SER A 1081 25.97 -7.54 2.02
C SER A 1081 26.72 -7.62 0.69
N LEU A 1082 26.04 -7.41 -0.44
CA LEU A 1082 26.62 -7.51 -1.77
C LEU A 1082 27.06 -6.13 -2.29
N GLU A 1083 28.25 -6.07 -2.89
CA GLU A 1083 28.63 -4.96 -3.76
C GLU A 1083 27.90 -5.13 -5.09
N VAL A 1084 27.12 -4.13 -5.48
CA VAL A 1084 26.30 -4.21 -6.71
C VAL A 1084 27.22 -4.04 -7.93
N ASP A 1085 27.36 -5.09 -8.74
CA ASP A 1085 28.17 -5.07 -9.98
C ASP A 1085 27.57 -4.17 -11.08
N ILE A 1086 26.29 -3.81 -10.97
CA ILE A 1086 25.56 -2.98 -11.94
C ILE A 1086 25.16 -1.66 -11.28
N LYS A 1087 25.80 -0.55 -11.65
CA LYS A 1087 25.32 0.79 -11.31
C LYS A 1087 23.90 0.97 -11.87
N ALA A 1088 22.91 1.10 -10.99
CA ALA A 1088 21.56 1.52 -11.38
C ALA A 1088 21.64 2.81 -12.21
N ALA A 1089 20.82 2.92 -13.25
CA ALA A 1089 20.73 4.14 -14.05
C ALA A 1089 20.33 5.31 -13.15
N VAL A 1090 21.08 6.42 -13.24
CA VAL A 1090 20.80 7.63 -12.46
C VAL A 1090 19.43 8.15 -12.90
N LYS A 1091 18.50 8.41 -11.98
CA LYS A 1091 17.20 9.03 -12.29
C LYS A 1091 17.37 10.55 -12.41
N ALA A 1092 16.64 11.17 -13.32
CA ALA A 1092 16.59 12.62 -13.45
C ALA A 1092 15.80 13.23 -12.28
N ASP A 1093 16.36 14.27 -11.66
CA ASP A 1093 15.66 15.08 -10.66
C ASP A 1093 14.57 15.95 -11.34
N PRO A 1094 13.28 15.77 -11.04
CA PRO A 1094 12.20 16.56 -11.65
C PRO A 1094 12.23 18.05 -11.28
N SER A 1095 12.94 18.42 -10.22
CA SER A 1095 13.10 19.81 -9.78
C SER A 1095 14.27 20.54 -10.46
N ASP A 1096 15.11 19.81 -11.20
CA ASP A 1096 16.25 20.36 -11.93
C ASP A 1096 15.96 20.44 -13.43
N ALA A 1097 15.83 21.68 -13.94
CA ALA A 1097 15.52 21.95 -15.34
C ALA A 1097 16.66 21.59 -16.32
N THR A 1098 17.87 21.33 -15.82
CA THR A 1098 19.03 20.94 -16.64
C THR A 1098 19.00 19.45 -17.00
N HIS A 1099 18.21 18.65 -16.29
CA HIS A 1099 18.13 17.21 -16.47
C HIS A 1099 17.18 16.81 -17.60
N VAL A 1100 17.70 16.02 -18.55
CA VAL A 1100 16.92 15.43 -19.64
C VAL A 1100 16.59 13.98 -19.29
N ALA A 1101 15.33 13.72 -18.96
CA ALA A 1101 14.84 12.40 -18.56
C ALA A 1101 14.34 11.56 -19.75
N ALA A 1102 14.37 10.24 -19.62
CA ALA A 1102 13.65 9.32 -20.49
C ALA A 1102 12.14 9.46 -20.27
N SER A 1103 11.42 9.84 -21.32
CA SER A 1103 9.97 9.99 -21.32
C SER A 1103 9.21 8.64 -21.30
N MET A 1104 9.88 7.57 -21.69
CA MET A 1104 9.34 6.21 -21.76
C MET A 1104 10.47 5.17 -21.68
N PRO A 1105 10.18 3.94 -21.22
CA PRO A 1105 11.14 2.86 -21.33
C PRO A 1105 11.42 2.55 -22.81
N GLY A 1106 12.68 2.29 -23.14
CA GLY A 1106 13.10 2.03 -24.52
C GLY A 1106 14.59 1.72 -24.60
N MET A 1107 15.08 1.52 -25.82
CA MET A 1107 16.51 1.36 -26.07
C MET A 1107 17.04 2.63 -26.73
N VAL A 1108 18.14 3.17 -26.23
CA VAL A 1108 18.85 4.27 -26.90
C VAL A 1108 19.45 3.72 -28.19
N ILE A 1109 18.96 4.13 -29.36
CA ILE A 1109 19.50 3.64 -30.64
C ILE A 1109 20.57 4.57 -31.20
N THR A 1110 20.49 5.87 -30.91
CA THR A 1110 21.44 6.85 -31.42
C THR A 1110 21.56 8.03 -30.45
N VAL A 1111 22.79 8.47 -30.24
CA VAL A 1111 23.11 9.72 -29.54
C VAL A 1111 23.57 10.71 -30.61
N ALA A 1112 22.87 11.83 -30.72
CA ALA A 1112 23.01 12.80 -31.81
C ALA A 1112 23.80 14.06 -31.44
N ALA A 1113 23.93 14.37 -30.14
CA ALA A 1113 24.76 15.46 -29.62
C ALA A 1113 25.93 14.89 -28.81
N ALA A 1114 27.06 15.60 -28.77
CA ALA A 1114 28.23 15.23 -27.98
C ALA A 1114 28.34 16.06 -26.69
N GLU A 1115 29.03 15.51 -25.67
CA GLU A 1115 29.40 16.29 -24.48
C GLU A 1115 30.29 17.50 -24.89
N GLY A 1116 29.96 18.67 -24.36
CA GLY A 1116 30.56 19.97 -24.71
C GLY A 1116 29.91 20.67 -25.90
N GLU A 1117 28.93 20.07 -26.58
CA GLU A 1117 28.24 20.67 -27.72
C GLU A 1117 27.20 21.71 -27.29
N LYS A 1118 27.17 22.86 -27.99
CA LYS A 1118 26.10 23.86 -27.85
C LYS A 1118 24.87 23.43 -28.62
N VAL A 1119 23.75 23.30 -27.93
CA VAL A 1119 22.46 22.88 -28.49
C VAL A 1119 21.42 23.97 -28.33
N LYS A 1120 20.48 24.07 -29.27
CA LYS A 1120 19.31 24.96 -29.17
C LYS A 1120 18.09 24.21 -28.67
N ALA A 1121 17.15 24.90 -28.04
CA ALA A 1121 15.85 24.36 -27.67
C ALA A 1121 15.18 23.68 -28.88
N GLY A 1122 14.75 22.43 -28.72
CA GLY A 1122 14.19 21.61 -29.80
C GLY A 1122 15.22 20.89 -30.68
N GLN A 1123 16.52 21.10 -30.47
CA GLN A 1123 17.58 20.35 -31.16
C GLN A 1123 17.65 18.90 -30.65
N LYS A 1124 17.83 17.97 -31.58
CA LYS A 1124 17.89 16.53 -31.33
C LYS A 1124 19.11 16.14 -30.48
N LEU A 1125 18.88 15.51 -29.34
CA LEU A 1125 19.94 15.00 -28.45
C LEU A 1125 20.20 13.51 -28.64
N LEU A 1126 19.15 12.71 -28.68
CA LEU A 1126 19.23 11.24 -28.78
C LEU A 1126 17.90 10.66 -29.27
N VAL A 1127 17.91 9.38 -29.64
CA VAL A 1127 16.73 8.66 -30.12
C VAL A 1127 16.54 7.39 -29.30
N LEU A 1128 15.32 7.23 -28.80
CA LEU A 1128 14.85 6.02 -28.13
C LEU A 1128 14.01 5.21 -29.09
N GLU A 1129 14.24 3.90 -29.16
CA GLU A 1129 13.35 2.95 -29.80
C GLU A 1129 12.50 2.25 -28.75
N ALA A 1130 11.19 2.38 -28.89
CA ALA A 1130 10.23 1.62 -28.09
C ALA A 1130 8.97 1.38 -28.91
N MET A 1131 8.43 0.16 -28.84
CA MET A 1131 7.24 -0.25 -29.61
C MET A 1131 7.33 0.00 -31.13
N LYS A 1132 8.53 -0.14 -31.73
CA LYS A 1132 8.81 0.15 -33.16
C LYS A 1132 8.61 1.61 -33.55
N MET A 1133 8.55 2.49 -32.55
CA MET A 1133 8.52 3.93 -32.74
C MET A 1133 9.84 4.50 -32.27
N GLU A 1134 10.53 5.17 -33.18
CA GLU A 1134 11.67 6.01 -32.84
C GLU A 1134 11.16 7.32 -32.25
N THR A 1135 11.39 7.52 -30.96
CA THR A 1135 11.08 8.75 -30.25
C THR A 1135 12.35 9.57 -30.13
N THR A 1136 12.37 10.73 -30.78
CA THR A 1136 13.48 11.66 -30.69
C THR A 1136 13.36 12.50 -29.42
N ILE A 1137 14.41 12.50 -28.59
CA ILE A 1137 14.52 13.34 -27.40
C ILE A 1137 15.29 14.61 -27.77
N ASN A 1138 14.66 15.75 -27.53
CA ASN A 1138 15.16 17.08 -27.89
C ASN A 1138 15.63 17.85 -26.65
N ALA A 1139 16.53 18.81 -26.85
CA ALA A 1139 16.98 19.73 -25.82
C ALA A 1139 15.81 20.60 -25.33
N PRO A 1140 15.58 20.70 -24.00
CA PRO A 1140 14.47 21.48 -23.45
C PRO A 1140 14.70 23.00 -23.52
N ALA A 1141 15.96 23.43 -23.56
CA ALA A 1141 16.38 24.82 -23.62
C ALA A 1141 17.66 24.98 -24.45
N ASP A 1142 18.02 26.23 -24.75
CA ASP A 1142 19.34 26.57 -25.29
C ASP A 1142 20.40 26.34 -24.19
N GLY A 1143 21.49 25.64 -24.50
CA GLY A 1143 22.53 25.34 -23.51
C GLY A 1143 23.70 24.52 -24.08
N VAL A 1144 24.57 24.05 -23.20
CA VAL A 1144 25.70 23.15 -23.50
C VAL A 1144 25.40 21.78 -22.90
N VAL A 1145 25.53 20.72 -23.69
CA VAL A 1145 25.41 19.36 -23.18
C VAL A 1145 26.62 19.06 -22.29
N THR A 1146 26.46 19.08 -20.97
CA THR A 1146 27.58 18.86 -20.04
C THR A 1146 27.89 17.38 -19.86
N LYS A 1147 26.89 16.52 -20.00
CA LYS A 1147 27.05 15.07 -19.81
C LYS A 1147 26.00 14.23 -20.53
N ILE A 1148 26.40 13.07 -21.03
CA ILE A 1148 25.51 12.03 -21.61
C ILE A 1148 25.67 10.76 -20.77
N HIS A 1149 24.57 10.35 -20.13
CA HIS A 1149 24.57 9.25 -19.18
C HIS A 1149 24.32 7.88 -19.84
N THR A 1150 23.76 7.86 -21.04
CA THR A 1150 23.26 6.64 -21.69
C THR A 1150 23.80 6.49 -23.12
N PRO A 1151 24.81 5.63 -23.37
CA PRO A 1151 25.32 5.39 -24.72
C PRO A 1151 24.33 4.59 -25.59
N PRO A 1152 24.51 4.54 -26.92
CA PRO A 1152 23.71 3.69 -27.80
C PRO A 1152 23.76 2.21 -27.38
N GLY A 1153 22.62 1.50 -27.53
CA GLY A 1153 22.40 0.13 -27.08
C GLY A 1153 21.92 0.00 -25.63
N THR A 1154 21.86 1.11 -24.87
CA THR A 1154 21.45 1.09 -23.46
C THR A 1154 19.93 1.00 -23.34
N GLN A 1155 19.43 0.07 -22.51
CA GLN A 1155 18.02 0.00 -22.15
C GLN A 1155 17.75 0.98 -21.01
N VAL A 1156 16.77 1.85 -21.19
CA VAL A 1156 16.41 2.89 -20.22
C VAL A 1156 14.97 2.70 -19.77
N GLU A 1157 14.69 3.05 -18.52
CA GLU A 1157 13.35 3.17 -17.98
C GLU A 1157 12.85 4.61 -18.04
N ALA A 1158 11.54 4.81 -17.84
CA ALA A 1158 11.01 6.15 -17.65
C ALA A 1158 11.66 6.81 -16.41
N GLY A 1159 12.03 8.07 -16.57
CA GLY A 1159 12.68 8.87 -15.53
C GLY A 1159 14.19 8.67 -15.40
N ASP A 1160 14.81 7.78 -16.18
CA ASP A 1160 16.28 7.68 -16.24
C ASP A 1160 16.86 8.97 -16.81
N LEU A 1161 17.95 9.46 -16.22
CA LEU A 1161 18.70 10.61 -16.71
C LEU A 1161 19.46 10.21 -17.96
N LEU A 1162 19.16 10.89 -19.07
CA LEU A 1162 19.78 10.62 -20.37
C LEU A 1162 20.93 11.58 -20.65
N ALA A 1163 20.72 12.87 -20.37
CA ALA A 1163 21.71 13.92 -20.57
C ALA A 1163 21.48 15.10 -19.61
N VAL A 1164 22.50 15.95 -19.44
CA VAL A 1164 22.43 17.22 -18.71
C VAL A 1164 22.75 18.36 -19.68
N VAL A 1165 21.93 19.42 -19.67
CA VAL A 1165 22.05 20.60 -20.54
C VAL A 1165 22.04 21.86 -19.67
N GLU A 1166 23.15 22.63 -19.67
CA GLU A 1166 23.37 23.84 -18.85
C GLU A 1166 23.52 25.13 -19.66
#